data_AF-A0A485L1L3-F1
#
_entry.id   AF-A0A485L1L3-F1
#
_cell.length_a   1.000
_cell.length_b   1.000
_cell.length_c   1.000
_cell.angle_alpha   90.00
_cell.angle_beta   90.00
_cell.angle_gamma   90.00
#
_symmetry.space_group_name_H-M   'P 1'
#
loop_
_entity.id
_entity.type
_entity.pdbx_description
1 polymer ?
#
loop_
_entity_poly.entity_id
_entity_poly.type
_entity_poly.pdbx_seq_one_letter_code
_entity_poly.pdbx_strand_id
1 'polypeptide(L)'
;MAGLGFSNTEFSAMLNVPVEKSHEEEASVVEEPSGAEAPAADAPGSAPTTTTPALPLPDIKKMGAWQKHTKGFGMKMLAKMGFRGRLGKDEQGVAAPVAVKARPNQMGLGFGDFKEAVTLKQNKEIERDLHGKGEDDDDDDATREHMRDDGAWRKRLAPTTHGGRKRKRKTVQDVLAEEKSAIDLIVDMRGPLAQVYTDGHMPTSTATPTEPLLGQEILYNVRHVVNQTEGTIRGLNSKISVDRARLVALQAAHETDAAAVAQTARRGEHLGAITTALAELQAFLASVDPNDDDGHGAAIDAIADTAVTLRTKYPVEFGAHHVVDVVPSLAIPLLKAAAGASTWHPLRVDAAALRLRGHFVTVRACLTTCVAPPDARDVGVFATNIDSATRHDKIYDHMVAAVLVPRLVAALHRWRVEDAEAGLALVDYLRTFIPAAHVQRLLTDHILPRLTHAVRTCQHAADVERLHDWLLPWRVHFESSFAHDVYPVIRETLARTLQAWHPQDTSVFTVLLPWKDVWAAEDFAVFTHKHIVKKLVRVLNREFAIDPRAQELAPLEWVLAWHRVLPDRQFVALLEAEFFTKWLKVLADWIEQNTSAVIPEVMGWYLGWKALFDELELLHEERICMQFHGALQLMQCIAAAPTLPGLKLLPLTYEDALLRGKKRAAAAPVHPKFDLHAVNMRDVVEEFALQHNIEFAPVRAKTRDGQVVYSFGKQHIVIDQSVVFVETAKGQFDPIDIDDLVKKA
;
A
#
# COMPACT_ATOMS: atom_id res chain seq x y z
N MET A 1 -64.65 5.80 33.56
CA MET A 1 -64.43 4.36 33.27
C MET A 1 -62.93 4.20 33.07
N ALA A 2 -62.16 3.86 34.11
CA ALA A 2 -61.82 2.49 34.53
C ALA A 2 -61.30 1.67 33.33
N GLY A 3 -60.06 1.17 33.26
CA GLY A 3 -59.05 0.88 34.27
C GLY A 3 -58.44 -0.49 33.98
N LEU A 4 -57.21 -0.73 34.47
CA LEU A 4 -56.40 -1.99 34.46
C LEU A 4 -55.48 -2.16 33.23
N GLY A 5 -54.14 -2.22 33.32
CA GLY A 5 -53.23 -2.40 34.45
C GLY A 5 -52.91 -3.87 34.73
N PHE A 6 -51.68 -4.30 34.44
CA PHE A 6 -51.01 -5.50 34.97
C PHE A 6 -49.49 -5.30 34.92
N SER A 7 -48.73 -6.03 35.74
CA SER A 7 -48.16 -5.59 37.02
C SER A 7 -46.76 -6.19 37.19
N ASN A 8 -45.96 -5.60 38.10
CA ASN A 8 -44.57 -5.92 38.46
C ASN A 8 -44.31 -7.33 39.06
N THR A 9 -45.12 -8.34 38.76
CA THR A 9 -45.01 -9.68 39.34
C THR A 9 -44.41 -10.71 38.38
N GLU A 10 -44.43 -10.46 37.07
CA GLU A 10 -43.82 -11.39 36.08
C GLU A 10 -42.31 -11.23 35.96
N PHE A 11 -41.75 -10.06 36.30
CA PHE A 11 -40.31 -9.82 36.24
C PHE A 11 -39.56 -10.34 37.48
N SER A 12 -40.28 -10.64 38.57
CA SER A 12 -39.70 -11.14 39.82
C SER A 12 -39.51 -12.67 39.87
N ALA A 13 -39.83 -13.41 38.80
CA ALA A 13 -39.71 -14.87 38.79
C ALA A 13 -38.44 -15.42 38.09
N MET A 14 -37.60 -14.57 37.50
CA MET A 14 -36.42 -15.01 36.72
C MET A 14 -35.10 -15.09 37.51
N LEU A 15 -35.12 -14.87 38.84
CA LEU A 15 -33.93 -14.93 39.71
C LEU A 15 -34.26 -15.61 41.04
N ASN A 16 -34.21 -16.95 41.10
CA ASN A 16 -33.63 -17.68 42.24
C ASN A 16 -33.57 -19.21 41.99
N VAL A 17 -32.41 -19.78 42.28
CA VAL A 17 -31.98 -21.19 42.11
C VAL A 17 -32.18 -21.95 43.44
N PRO A 18 -32.40 -23.29 43.47
CA PRO A 18 -31.31 -24.17 43.93
C PRO A 18 -31.26 -25.60 43.33
N VAL A 19 -30.01 -26.04 43.09
CA VAL A 19 -29.35 -27.34 43.33
C VAL A 19 -30.20 -28.59 43.59
N GLU A 20 -29.97 -29.65 42.79
CA GLU A 20 -29.87 -31.04 43.28
C GLU A 20 -29.01 -31.94 42.37
N LYS A 21 -28.46 -33.00 42.98
CA LYS A 21 -27.23 -33.73 42.63
C LYS A 21 -27.44 -35.00 41.78
N SER A 22 -26.32 -35.39 41.14
CA SER A 22 -25.73 -36.75 41.02
C SER A 22 -26.52 -37.91 40.41
N HIS A 23 -25.91 -38.49 39.38
CA HIS A 23 -25.42 -39.88 39.24
C HIS A 23 -25.51 -40.25 37.74
N GLU A 24 -24.62 -41.00 37.12
CA GLU A 24 -23.25 -41.47 37.32
C GLU A 24 -23.01 -42.46 36.16
N GLU A 25 -21.73 -42.64 35.80
CA GLU A 25 -21.18 -43.87 35.19
C GLU A 25 -21.63 -44.25 33.76
N GLU A 26 -20.82 -44.79 32.86
CA GLU A 26 -19.44 -45.29 32.77
C GLU A 26 -19.34 -45.80 31.30
N ALA A 27 -18.22 -46.11 30.65
CA ALA A 27 -16.79 -46.03 30.92
C ALA A 27 -16.08 -46.36 29.60
N SER A 28 -14.78 -46.05 29.60
CA SER A 28 -13.67 -46.87 29.07
C SER A 28 -13.02 -46.44 27.77
N VAL A 29 -11.68 -46.43 27.64
CA VAL A 29 -10.50 -46.58 28.55
C VAL A 29 -9.30 -46.11 27.67
N VAL A 30 -8.47 -45.14 28.08
CA VAL A 30 -7.11 -45.24 28.70
C VAL A 30 -6.05 -45.83 27.72
N GLU A 31 -4.85 -45.28 27.46
CA GLU A 31 -3.73 -44.95 28.38
C GLU A 31 -2.58 -44.21 27.64
N GLU A 32 -1.84 -43.33 28.34
CA GLU A 32 -0.56 -42.70 27.95
C GLU A 32 0.64 -43.67 28.12
N PRO A 33 1.91 -43.26 27.81
CA PRO A 33 2.76 -42.74 28.91
C PRO A 33 3.91 -41.75 28.54
N SER A 34 4.19 -40.85 29.48
CA SER A 34 5.47 -40.56 30.20
C SER A 34 6.87 -40.73 29.55
N GLY A 35 7.78 -39.78 29.84
CA GLY A 35 9.22 -40.07 30.00
C GLY A 35 10.20 -38.90 29.76
N ALA A 36 10.76 -38.34 30.84
CA ALA A 36 11.80 -37.29 30.85
C ALA A 36 13.24 -37.83 30.65
N GLU A 37 14.19 -36.98 30.22
CA GLU A 37 15.49 -36.64 30.87
C GLU A 37 16.50 -35.98 29.89
N ALA A 38 17.19 -34.92 30.33
CA ALA A 38 18.34 -34.28 29.65
C ALA A 38 19.68 -34.96 30.07
N PRO A 39 20.88 -34.63 29.52
CA PRO A 39 21.57 -33.37 29.89
C PRO A 39 22.60 -32.77 28.89
N ALA A 40 22.98 -31.52 29.20
CA ALA A 40 24.29 -30.83 29.04
C ALA A 40 24.79 -30.52 27.61
N ALA A 41 25.49 -29.42 27.31
CA ALA A 41 25.91 -28.12 27.89
C ALA A 41 26.67 -27.44 26.70
N ASP A 42 26.88 -26.13 26.53
CA ASP A 42 27.12 -25.04 27.46
C ASP A 42 27.07 -23.69 26.71
N ALA A 43 26.89 -22.60 27.45
CA ALA A 43 26.81 -21.18 27.03
C ALA A 43 28.25 -20.58 26.81
N PRO A 44 28.59 -19.25 26.88
CA PRO A 44 27.88 -18.00 27.29
C PRO A 44 28.16 -16.80 26.32
N GLY A 45 27.75 -15.53 26.46
CA GLY A 45 27.14 -14.62 27.45
C GLY A 45 27.22 -13.17 26.84
N SER A 46 26.69 -12.06 27.36
CA SER A 46 25.99 -11.74 28.61
C SER A 46 25.38 -10.30 28.57
N ALA A 47 24.25 -10.13 29.29
CA ALA A 47 23.77 -8.98 30.10
C ALA A 47 23.18 -7.69 29.47
N PRO A 48 22.31 -6.90 30.19
CA PRO A 48 21.61 -7.17 31.47
C PRO A 48 20.08 -6.99 31.42
N THR A 49 19.38 -7.72 32.28
CA THR A 49 17.95 -7.60 32.60
C THR A 49 17.69 -6.37 33.48
N THR A 50 16.69 -5.55 33.13
CA THR A 50 16.06 -4.60 34.06
C THR A 50 14.57 -4.92 34.17
N THR A 51 14.21 -5.58 35.27
CA THR A 51 12.85 -5.85 35.70
C THR A 51 12.20 -4.52 36.09
N THR A 52 11.20 -4.07 35.31
CA THR A 52 10.35 -2.95 35.70
C THR A 52 9.21 -3.45 36.61
N PRO A 53 8.89 -2.75 37.70
CA PRO A 53 7.90 -3.21 38.67
C PRO A 53 6.47 -3.10 38.11
N ALA A 54 5.67 -4.15 38.31
CA ALA A 54 4.24 -4.13 38.04
C ALA A 54 3.56 -3.04 38.88
N LEU A 55 2.95 -2.07 38.20
CA LEU A 55 2.19 -0.99 38.85
C LEU A 55 0.87 -1.55 39.43
N PRO A 56 0.43 -1.09 40.62
CA PRO A 56 -0.78 -1.59 41.26
C PRO A 56 -2.05 -1.35 40.41
N LEU A 57 -3.01 -2.26 40.55
CA LEU A 57 -4.32 -2.21 39.90
C LEU A 57 -5.08 -0.93 40.30
N PRO A 58 -5.60 -0.13 39.35
CA PRO A 58 -6.40 1.05 39.67
C PRO A 58 -7.76 0.63 40.25
N ASP A 59 -8.21 1.34 41.29
CA ASP A 59 -9.47 1.06 42.00
C ASP A 59 -10.68 1.56 41.18
N ILE A 60 -11.25 0.66 40.37
CA ILE A 60 -12.36 0.93 39.44
C ILE A 60 -13.58 1.56 40.15
N LYS A 61 -13.74 1.33 41.46
CA LYS A 61 -14.86 1.91 42.25
C LYS A 61 -14.80 3.42 42.36
N LYS A 62 -13.62 4.04 42.31
CA LYS A 62 -13.48 5.51 42.42
C LYS A 62 -13.65 6.24 41.10
N MET A 63 -13.39 5.57 39.97
CA MET A 63 -13.36 6.17 38.63
C MET A 63 -14.75 6.46 38.04
N GLY A 64 -15.82 5.98 38.69
CA GLY A 64 -17.22 6.19 38.29
C GLY A 64 -17.94 7.36 38.96
N ALA A 65 -17.24 8.19 39.74
CA ALA A 65 -17.88 9.26 40.53
C ALA A 65 -18.61 10.32 39.69
N TRP A 66 -18.18 10.55 38.45
CA TRP A 66 -18.83 11.48 37.50
C TRP A 66 -20.18 10.96 36.96
N GLN A 67 -20.49 9.67 37.13
CA GLN A 67 -21.79 9.08 36.77
C GLN A 67 -22.79 9.01 37.94
N LYS A 68 -22.50 9.63 39.09
CA LYS A 68 -23.42 9.62 40.25
C LYS A 68 -24.85 10.08 39.92
N HIS A 69 -25.03 10.96 38.93
CA HIS A 69 -26.34 11.48 38.51
C HIS A 69 -26.86 10.91 37.18
N THR A 70 -26.20 9.92 36.58
CA THR A 70 -26.66 9.22 35.36
C THR A 70 -26.72 7.71 35.61
N LYS A 71 -27.65 6.99 34.97
CA LYS A 71 -27.94 5.54 35.21
C LYS A 71 -26.82 4.56 34.80
N GLY A 72 -25.55 4.92 34.97
CA GLY A 72 -24.39 4.04 34.73
C GLY A 72 -24.20 3.61 33.27
N PHE A 73 -24.87 4.28 32.32
CA PHE A 73 -24.88 3.89 30.92
C PHE A 73 -23.49 4.01 30.27
N GLY A 74 -22.78 5.11 30.55
CA GLY A 74 -21.43 5.33 30.02
C GLY A 74 -20.42 4.27 30.47
N MET A 75 -20.50 3.83 31.74
CA MET A 75 -19.59 2.81 32.26
C MET A 75 -19.90 1.42 31.68
N LYS A 76 -21.19 1.09 31.51
CA LYS A 76 -21.62 -0.16 30.86
C LYS A 76 -21.21 -0.22 29.38
N MET A 77 -21.24 0.93 28.68
CA MET A 77 -20.78 1.02 27.30
C MET A 77 -19.26 0.87 27.18
N LEU A 78 -18.50 1.53 28.05
CA LEU A 78 -17.04 1.39 28.11
C LEU A 78 -16.61 -0.05 28.44
N ALA A 79 -17.30 -0.70 29.39
CA ALA A 79 -17.07 -2.10 29.71
C ALA A 79 -17.36 -3.03 28.51
N LYS A 80 -18.44 -2.78 27.74
CA LYS A 80 -18.74 -3.52 26.50
C LYS A 80 -17.70 -3.30 25.40
N MET A 81 -17.02 -2.16 25.39
CA MET A 81 -15.95 -1.82 24.44
C MET A 81 -14.55 -2.24 24.93
N GLY A 82 -14.46 -3.03 26.01
CA GLY A 82 -13.21 -3.63 26.48
C GLY A 82 -12.43 -2.83 27.53
N PHE A 83 -12.99 -1.77 28.09
CA PHE A 83 -12.33 -0.94 29.10
C PHE A 83 -12.27 -1.63 30.48
N ARG A 84 -11.06 -1.90 31.00
CA ARG A 84 -10.79 -2.47 32.34
C ARG A 84 -10.01 -1.52 33.26
N GLY A 85 -10.23 -0.21 33.12
CA GLY A 85 -9.58 0.80 33.97
C GLY A 85 -8.26 1.36 33.43
N ARG A 86 -7.82 0.95 32.24
CA ARG A 86 -6.70 1.53 31.48
C ARG A 86 -7.11 1.73 30.02
N LEU A 87 -6.47 2.68 29.35
CA LEU A 87 -6.77 3.03 27.95
C LEU A 87 -6.04 2.06 26.99
N GLY A 88 -6.72 1.59 25.94
CA GLY A 88 -6.15 0.70 24.93
C GLY A 88 -6.56 -0.76 25.08
N LYS A 89 -6.59 -1.50 23.96
CA LYS A 89 -7.04 -2.90 23.87
C LYS A 89 -6.18 -3.87 24.70
N ASP A 90 -4.89 -3.52 24.88
CA ASP A 90 -3.89 -4.31 25.61
C ASP A 90 -3.48 -3.66 26.96
N GLU A 91 -4.32 -2.77 27.51
CA GLU A 91 -4.13 -2.13 28.83
C GLU A 91 -2.84 -1.28 29.01
N GLN A 92 -2.19 -0.89 27.91
CA GLN A 92 -0.90 -0.16 27.92
C GLN A 92 -1.03 1.34 28.25
N GLY A 93 -2.23 1.89 28.28
CA GLY A 93 -2.47 3.32 28.50
C GLY A 93 -2.49 3.74 29.97
N VAL A 94 -2.18 5.02 30.20
CA VAL A 94 -2.12 5.65 31.51
C VAL A 94 -3.54 5.87 32.06
N ALA A 95 -3.83 5.40 33.28
CA ALA A 95 -5.16 5.48 33.90
C ALA A 95 -5.45 6.82 34.61
N ALA A 96 -4.42 7.54 35.05
CA ALA A 96 -4.56 8.82 35.76
C ALA A 96 -3.50 9.83 35.29
N PRO A 97 -3.82 11.12 35.18
CA PRO A 97 -2.86 12.15 34.77
C PRO A 97 -1.64 12.21 35.70
N VAL A 98 -0.44 12.32 35.12
CA VAL A 98 0.83 12.28 35.84
C VAL A 98 1.06 13.58 36.64
N ALA A 99 1.17 13.48 37.97
CA ALA A 99 1.43 14.61 38.85
C ALA A 99 2.92 15.02 38.85
N VAL A 100 3.21 16.32 38.98
CA VAL A 100 4.56 16.87 38.94
C VAL A 100 5.21 16.77 40.33
N LYS A 101 6.32 16.01 40.44
CA LYS A 101 7.12 15.93 41.68
C LYS A 101 8.19 17.03 41.70
N ALA A 102 8.08 17.97 42.64
CA ALA A 102 9.11 18.98 42.87
C ALA A 102 10.22 18.46 43.80
N ARG A 103 11.48 18.70 43.42
CA ARG A 103 12.67 18.39 44.22
C ARG A 103 12.88 19.45 45.32
N PRO A 104 13.26 19.08 46.56
CA PRO A 104 13.79 20.03 47.54
C PRO A 104 15.11 20.64 47.06
N ASN A 105 15.37 21.91 47.37
CA ASN A 105 16.59 22.60 46.93
C ASN A 105 17.87 22.00 47.59
N GLN A 106 18.93 21.84 46.78
CA GLN A 106 20.28 21.36 47.13
C GLN A 106 20.48 19.87 47.47
N MET A 107 20.09 18.95 46.58
CA MET A 107 20.48 17.53 46.66
C MET A 107 20.74 16.93 45.25
N GLY A 108 21.78 16.09 45.13
CA GLY A 108 22.26 15.49 43.87
C GLY A 108 21.47 14.28 43.36
N LEU A 109 21.70 13.92 42.10
CA LEU A 109 20.84 13.11 41.20
C LEU A 109 20.71 11.60 41.52
N GLY A 110 20.91 11.16 42.77
CA GLY A 110 20.99 9.73 43.11
C GLY A 110 20.29 9.30 44.41
N PHE A 111 19.36 10.09 44.94
CA PHE A 111 18.70 9.81 46.23
C PHE A 111 17.25 9.35 46.01
N GLY A 112 16.90 8.19 46.55
CA GLY A 112 15.61 7.51 46.36
C GLY A 112 14.47 8.07 47.22
N ASP A 113 13.24 7.92 46.68
CA ASP A 113 11.90 8.10 47.26
C ASP A 113 11.60 9.41 48.02
N PHE A 114 11.07 10.40 47.29
CA PHE A 114 10.60 11.67 47.85
C PHE A 114 9.06 11.80 47.85
N LYS A 115 8.54 12.38 48.95
CA LYS A 115 7.12 12.72 49.15
C LYS A 115 6.64 13.77 48.14
N GLU A 116 5.45 13.53 47.59
CA GLU A 116 4.80 14.37 46.59
C GLU A 116 4.51 15.78 47.12
N ALA A 117 4.80 16.79 46.29
CA ALA A 117 4.51 18.19 46.61
C ALA A 117 3.02 18.48 46.39
N VAL A 118 2.20 18.13 47.39
CA VAL A 118 0.73 18.32 47.42
C VAL A 118 0.32 19.81 47.37
N THR A 119 1.26 20.73 47.50
CA THR A 119 0.99 22.18 47.55
C THR A 119 1.08 22.89 46.19
N LEU A 120 1.55 22.22 45.13
CA LEU A 120 1.59 22.79 43.77
C LEU A 120 0.16 22.96 43.20
N LYS A 121 -0.13 24.12 42.60
CA LYS A 121 -1.43 24.42 41.99
C LYS A 121 -1.86 23.36 40.96
N GLN A 122 -0.95 22.92 40.10
CA GLN A 122 -1.22 21.87 39.10
C GLN A 122 -1.61 20.54 39.74
N ASN A 123 -0.95 20.12 40.83
CA ASN A 123 -1.31 18.87 41.53
C ASN A 123 -2.64 19.00 42.29
N LYS A 124 -2.96 20.18 42.84
CA LYS A 124 -4.28 20.46 43.45
C LYS A 124 -5.41 20.48 42.43
N GLU A 125 -5.14 20.97 41.23
CA GLU A 125 -6.11 20.99 40.14
C GLU A 125 -6.36 19.58 39.60
N ILE A 126 -5.30 18.76 39.48
CA ILE A 126 -5.40 17.33 39.17
C ILE A 126 -6.20 16.58 40.25
N GLU A 127 -5.97 16.84 41.54
CA GLU A 127 -6.77 16.28 42.66
C GLU A 127 -8.23 16.75 42.63
N ARG A 128 -8.49 18.03 42.34
CA ARG A 128 -9.85 18.59 42.21
C ARG A 128 -10.62 17.91 41.08
N ASP A 129 -9.96 17.70 39.94
CA ASP A 129 -10.56 17.05 38.76
C ASP A 129 -10.74 15.53 38.93
N LEU A 130 -9.85 14.86 39.69
CA LEU A 130 -9.96 13.43 40.01
C LEU A 130 -11.00 13.12 41.09
N HIS A 131 -11.08 13.94 42.15
CA HIS A 131 -11.94 13.66 43.30
C HIS A 131 -13.29 14.38 43.30
N GLY A 132 -13.56 15.26 42.33
CA GLY A 132 -14.90 15.79 42.08
C GLY A 132 -15.58 16.38 43.32
N LYS A 133 -14.84 17.13 44.15
CA LYS A 133 -15.44 17.97 45.20
C LYS A 133 -15.93 19.25 44.54
N GLY A 134 -17.23 19.28 44.21
CA GLY A 134 -17.96 20.50 43.95
C GLY A 134 -18.16 21.28 45.24
N GLU A 135 -18.19 22.60 45.13
CA GLU A 135 -18.84 23.48 46.10
C GLU A 135 -20.29 23.02 46.24
N ASP A 136 -20.67 22.58 47.45
CA ASP A 136 -22.02 22.42 48.02
C ASP A 136 -22.00 21.25 49.03
N ASP A 137 -21.56 21.56 50.26
CA ASP A 137 -21.91 20.90 51.53
C ASP A 137 -21.32 21.77 52.67
N ASP A 138 -21.75 23.04 52.70
CA ASP A 138 -21.71 23.90 53.89
C ASP A 138 -23.15 23.92 54.43
N ASP A 139 -23.61 22.80 55.00
CA ASP A 139 -24.80 22.72 55.85
C ASP A 139 -24.86 21.29 56.41
N ASP A 140 -24.20 21.05 57.55
CA ASP A 140 -24.56 20.09 58.60
C ASP A 140 -23.34 19.82 59.52
N ASP A 141 -23.05 20.77 60.43
CA ASP A 141 -22.38 20.44 61.69
C ASP A 141 -23.11 21.13 62.85
N ALA A 142 -24.33 20.65 63.09
CA ALA A 142 -25.11 20.93 64.28
C ALA A 142 -25.66 19.60 64.81
N THR A 143 -24.80 18.77 65.41
CA THR A 143 -25.09 17.95 66.61
C THR A 143 -23.98 16.92 66.86
N ARG A 144 -23.03 17.26 67.73
CA ARG A 144 -22.44 16.30 68.68
C ARG A 144 -21.81 17.08 69.83
N GLU A 145 -22.64 17.27 70.84
CA GLU A 145 -22.26 17.81 72.13
C GLU A 145 -21.69 16.71 73.04
N HIS A 146 -20.89 17.16 74.01
CA HIS A 146 -20.56 16.57 75.31
C HIS A 146 -19.25 15.79 75.55
N MET A 147 -18.47 16.45 76.44
CA MET A 147 -17.70 15.94 77.59
C MET A 147 -16.18 15.68 77.46
N ARG A 148 -15.42 16.65 78.02
CA ARG A 148 -14.39 16.59 79.10
C ARG A 148 -13.37 15.42 79.07
N ASP A 149 -12.09 15.56 79.42
CA ASP A 149 -11.41 16.47 80.35
C ASP A 149 -9.88 16.47 80.10
N ASP A 150 -9.22 17.56 80.50
CA ASP A 150 -7.96 17.63 81.25
C ASP A 150 -6.70 16.85 80.81
N GLY A 151 -5.79 17.59 80.20
CA GLY A 151 -4.36 17.31 80.06
C GLY A 151 -3.52 18.53 80.44
N ALA A 152 -3.67 18.94 81.70
CA ALA A 152 -2.89 19.91 82.46
C ALA A 152 -1.38 20.00 82.15
N TRP A 153 -0.93 21.24 81.95
CA TRP A 153 0.28 21.87 82.52
C TRP A 153 1.64 21.13 82.47
N ARG A 154 2.56 21.58 81.59
CA ARG A 154 3.97 21.86 81.97
C ARG A 154 4.78 22.64 80.92
N LYS A 155 4.89 23.96 81.19
CA LYS A 155 6.13 24.75 81.35
C LYS A 155 7.35 24.48 80.42
N ARG A 156 7.67 25.51 79.61
CA ARG A 156 8.98 26.20 79.36
C ARG A 156 10.17 25.33 78.90
N LEU A 157 10.88 25.68 77.82
CA LEU A 157 11.98 26.66 77.78
C LEU A 157 12.18 27.25 76.36
N ALA A 158 12.56 28.53 76.29
CA ALA A 158 13.05 29.28 75.11
C ALA A 158 14.46 28.77 74.67
N PRO A 159 15.16 29.25 73.59
CA PRO A 159 15.06 30.57 72.94
C PRO A 159 15.30 30.68 71.40
N THR A 160 14.99 31.88 70.86
CA THR A 160 15.59 32.70 69.75
C THR A 160 16.08 31.99 68.46
N THR A 161 15.93 32.47 67.21
CA THR A 161 16.11 33.80 66.61
C THR A 161 15.57 33.79 65.15
N HIS A 162 15.03 34.94 64.72
CA HIS A 162 14.91 35.53 63.38
C HIS A 162 14.71 34.70 62.09
N GLY A 163 13.55 34.91 61.43
CA GLY A 163 13.33 34.67 60.00
C GLY A 163 12.01 35.27 59.51
N GLY A 164 12.07 36.19 58.53
CA GLY A 164 11.02 37.16 58.19
C GLY A 164 9.62 36.63 57.83
N ARG A 165 8.59 37.24 58.43
CA ARG A 165 7.17 36.97 58.15
C ARG A 165 6.74 37.69 56.86
N LYS A 166 6.48 36.91 55.81
CA LYS A 166 5.61 37.33 54.69
C LYS A 166 4.21 37.62 55.27
N ARG A 167 3.75 38.86 55.14
CA ARG A 167 2.43 39.31 55.61
C ARG A 167 1.34 38.61 54.78
N LYS A 168 0.57 37.71 55.41
CA LYS A 168 -0.72 37.25 54.88
C LYS A 168 -1.65 38.45 54.79
N ARG A 169 -2.32 38.64 53.64
CA ARG A 169 -3.43 39.58 53.49
C ARG A 169 -4.64 38.96 54.19
N LYS A 170 -5.20 39.65 55.19
CA LYS A 170 -6.48 39.28 55.81
C LYS A 170 -7.60 39.51 54.80
N THR A 171 -8.45 38.50 54.63
CA THR A 171 -9.69 38.58 53.85
C THR A 171 -10.77 39.30 54.66
N VAL A 172 -11.77 39.88 53.98
CA VAL A 172 -12.86 40.65 54.63
C VAL A 172 -13.62 39.80 55.67
N GLN A 173 -13.71 38.49 55.46
CA GLN A 173 -14.25 37.52 56.44
C GLN A 173 -13.39 37.35 57.71
N ASP A 174 -12.06 37.45 57.62
CA ASP A 174 -11.16 37.37 58.79
C ASP A 174 -11.26 38.62 59.68
N VAL A 175 -11.57 39.77 59.09
CA VAL A 175 -11.78 41.02 59.82
C VAL A 175 -13.14 41.02 60.53
N LEU A 176 -14.18 40.50 59.87
CA LEU A 176 -15.51 40.30 60.49
C LEU A 176 -15.51 39.21 61.58
N ALA A 177 -14.66 38.20 61.47
CA ALA A 177 -14.47 37.18 62.50
C ALA A 177 -13.71 37.71 63.73
N GLU A 178 -12.76 38.63 63.53
CA GLU A 178 -12.07 39.30 64.64
C GLU A 178 -12.99 40.29 65.39
N GLU A 179 -13.93 40.96 64.70
CA GLU A 179 -14.92 41.83 65.34
C GLU A 179 -15.94 41.08 66.21
N LYS A 180 -16.23 39.80 65.93
CA LYS A 180 -17.10 38.93 66.76
C LYS A 180 -16.41 38.33 67.99
N SER A 181 -15.09 38.47 68.11
CA SER A 181 -14.31 37.98 69.25
C SER A 181 -14.05 39.03 70.34
N ALA A 182 -14.68 40.20 70.22
CA ALA A 182 -14.63 41.25 71.22
C ALA A 182 -15.67 41.01 72.34
N ILE A 183 -15.27 40.19 73.32
CA ILE A 183 -15.54 40.42 74.76
C ILE A 183 -17.00 40.22 75.25
N ASP A 184 -17.32 39.03 75.79
CA ASP A 184 -18.35 38.84 76.82
C ASP A 184 -17.75 39.17 78.20
N LEU A 185 -17.61 40.47 78.50
CA LEU A 185 -17.20 40.97 79.81
C LEU A 185 -18.45 41.48 80.53
N ILE A 186 -19.02 40.64 81.39
CA ILE A 186 -20.19 41.03 82.18
C ILE A 186 -19.69 41.85 83.37
N VAL A 187 -20.01 43.15 83.35
CA VAL A 187 -19.73 44.09 84.44
C VAL A 187 -21.03 44.31 85.21
N ASP A 188 -21.11 43.77 86.42
CA ASP A 188 -22.26 43.99 87.29
C ASP A 188 -22.11 45.34 88.02
N MET A 189 -23.12 46.21 87.82
CA MET A 189 -23.17 47.59 88.32
C MET A 189 -24.31 47.81 89.34
N ARG A 190 -24.89 46.75 89.93
CA ARG A 190 -25.99 46.89 90.91
C ARG A 190 -25.51 47.23 92.34
N GLY A 191 -24.21 47.46 92.54
CA GLY A 191 -23.62 47.93 93.80
C GLY A 191 -22.64 49.10 93.62
N PRO A 192 -22.14 49.72 94.72
CA PRO A 192 -21.32 50.93 94.65
C PRO A 192 -19.94 50.80 93.99
N LEU A 193 -19.51 49.58 93.62
CA LEU A 193 -18.26 49.31 92.92
C LEU A 193 -18.48 48.22 91.85
N ALA A 194 -17.99 48.47 90.63
CA ALA A 194 -18.15 47.59 89.47
C ALA A 194 -17.35 46.30 89.62
N GLN A 195 -18.01 45.14 89.52
CA GLN A 195 -17.34 43.83 89.51
C GLN A 195 -17.37 43.22 88.11
N VAL A 196 -16.20 42.78 87.64
CA VAL A 196 -15.99 42.24 86.31
C VAL A 196 -15.78 40.73 86.42
N TYR A 197 -16.66 39.95 85.80
CA TYR A 197 -16.57 38.49 85.79
C TYR A 197 -15.92 37.99 84.50
N THR A 198 -14.88 37.16 84.65
CA THR A 198 -14.26 36.41 83.56
C THR A 198 -14.18 34.94 83.98
N ASP A 199 -14.88 34.06 83.27
CA ASP A 199 -14.80 32.58 83.37
C ASP A 199 -14.87 31.98 84.79
N GLY A 200 -15.99 32.23 85.47
CA GLY A 200 -16.55 31.28 86.45
C GLY A 200 -15.79 31.02 87.75
N HIS A 201 -14.76 31.79 88.10
CA HIS A 201 -14.10 31.71 89.42
C HIS A 201 -13.89 33.10 90.04
N MET A 202 -14.15 33.21 91.35
CA MET A 202 -14.01 34.43 92.15
C MET A 202 -12.56 34.97 92.15
N PRO A 203 -12.30 36.20 91.70
CA PRO A 203 -10.99 36.81 91.85
C PRO A 203 -10.86 37.53 93.21
N THR A 204 -9.96 37.04 94.05
CA THR A 204 -9.35 37.79 95.16
C THR A 204 -8.10 38.52 94.65
N SER A 205 -8.25 39.76 94.19
CA SER A 205 -7.31 40.86 94.45
C SER A 205 -7.66 42.08 93.59
N THR A 206 -7.73 43.22 94.27
CA THR A 206 -7.96 44.55 93.72
C THR A 206 -6.66 45.11 93.15
N ALA A 207 -6.56 45.27 91.84
CA ALA A 207 -5.52 46.09 91.21
C ALA A 207 -6.10 47.48 90.90
N THR A 208 -5.48 48.52 91.46
CA THR A 208 -5.79 49.94 91.20
C THR A 208 -5.43 50.31 89.76
N PRO A 209 -6.33 50.98 88.99
CA PRO A 209 -5.98 51.50 87.68
C PRO A 209 -5.14 52.78 87.83
N THR A 210 -3.91 52.79 87.29
CA THR A 210 -3.16 54.02 87.06
C THR A 210 -3.88 54.87 86.02
N GLU A 211 -4.26 56.10 86.39
CA GLU A 211 -4.90 57.08 85.51
C GLU A 211 -4.05 57.35 84.25
N PRO A 212 -4.60 57.25 83.03
CA PRO A 212 -3.90 57.70 81.83
C PRO A 212 -3.83 59.24 81.79
N LEU A 213 -2.68 59.79 81.37
CA LEU A 213 -2.48 61.24 81.29
C LEU A 213 -3.44 61.91 80.28
N LEU A 214 -4.07 63.01 80.73
CA LEU A 214 -5.02 63.83 79.98
C LEU A 214 -4.45 64.27 78.62
N GLY A 215 -5.18 63.97 77.54
CA GLY A 215 -4.86 64.35 76.16
C GLY A 215 -4.34 63.22 75.27
N GLN A 216 -3.82 62.14 75.84
CA GLN A 216 -3.39 60.96 75.04
C GLN A 216 -4.58 60.21 74.43
N GLU A 217 -5.70 60.11 75.15
CA GLU A 217 -6.93 59.49 74.64
C GLU A 217 -7.54 60.29 73.49
N ILE A 218 -7.51 61.62 73.55
CA ILE A 218 -8.02 62.50 72.48
C ILE A 218 -7.12 62.40 71.26
N LEU A 219 -5.80 62.43 71.44
CA LEU A 219 -4.84 62.23 70.35
C LEU A 219 -4.99 60.85 69.71
N TYR A 220 -5.20 59.81 70.52
CA TYR A 220 -5.48 58.46 70.03
C TYR A 220 -6.79 58.40 69.24
N ASN A 221 -7.88 58.98 69.76
CA ASN A 221 -9.18 58.99 69.09
C ASN A 221 -9.14 59.77 67.77
N VAL A 222 -8.48 60.93 67.73
CA VAL A 222 -8.29 61.70 66.49
C VAL A 222 -7.41 60.94 65.52
N ARG A 223 -6.29 60.35 65.97
CA ARG A 223 -5.42 59.51 65.13
C ARG A 223 -6.18 58.30 64.60
N HIS A 224 -7.05 57.70 65.40
CA HIS A 224 -7.89 56.56 65.02
C HIS A 224 -8.87 56.96 63.91
N VAL A 225 -9.61 58.05 64.09
CA VAL A 225 -10.54 58.56 63.06
C VAL A 225 -9.79 58.93 61.78
N VAL A 226 -8.61 59.57 61.88
CA VAL A 226 -7.77 59.87 60.71
C VAL A 226 -7.28 58.59 60.03
N ASN A 227 -6.80 57.60 60.77
CA ASN A 227 -6.35 56.32 60.20
C ASN A 227 -7.51 55.53 59.57
N GLN A 228 -8.70 55.57 60.19
CA GLN A 228 -9.90 54.91 59.68
C GLN A 228 -10.37 55.58 58.39
N THR A 229 -10.48 56.92 58.37
CA THR A 229 -10.86 57.67 57.17
C THR A 229 -9.81 57.52 56.06
N GLU A 230 -8.52 57.61 56.37
CA GLU A 230 -7.43 57.37 55.41
C GLU A 230 -7.47 55.93 54.86
N GLY A 231 -7.76 54.94 55.71
CA GLY A 231 -7.99 53.55 55.32
C GLY A 231 -9.17 53.40 54.36
N THR A 232 -10.30 54.06 54.64
CA THR A 232 -11.47 54.05 53.74
C THR A 232 -11.17 54.73 52.42
N ILE A 233 -10.44 55.85 52.40
CA ILE A 233 -10.04 56.55 51.17
C ILE A 233 -9.13 55.66 50.31
N ARG A 234 -8.14 55.00 50.91
CA ARG A 234 -7.26 54.05 50.19
C ARG A 234 -8.06 52.85 49.66
N GLY A 235 -8.97 52.31 50.45
CA GLY A 235 -9.86 51.22 50.05
C GLY A 235 -10.75 51.60 48.86
N LEU A 236 -11.39 52.77 48.93
CA LEU A 236 -12.21 53.31 47.84
C LEU A 236 -11.37 53.60 46.59
N ASN A 237 -10.18 54.18 46.72
CA ASN A 237 -9.32 54.44 45.57
C ASN A 237 -8.82 53.15 44.90
N SER A 238 -8.48 52.12 45.70
CA SER A 238 -8.14 50.79 45.17
C SER A 238 -9.34 50.15 44.46
N LYS A 239 -10.55 50.31 45.00
CA LYS A 239 -11.79 49.83 44.38
C LYS A 239 -12.06 50.54 43.05
N ILE A 240 -11.95 51.87 43.01
CA ILE A 240 -12.06 52.67 41.77
C ILE A 240 -11.05 52.22 40.72
N SER A 241 -9.80 51.94 41.12
CA SER A 241 -8.77 51.45 40.20
C SER A 241 -9.12 50.08 39.61
N VAL A 242 -9.59 49.15 40.43
CA VAL A 242 -10.05 47.82 39.99
C VAL A 242 -11.26 47.93 39.07
N ASP A 243 -12.24 48.74 39.43
CA ASP A 243 -13.46 48.95 38.64
C ASP A 243 -13.14 49.61 37.29
N ARG A 244 -12.19 50.56 37.24
CA ARG A 244 -11.68 51.13 35.99
C ARG A 244 -10.99 50.09 35.11
N ALA A 245 -10.12 49.25 35.68
CA ALA A 245 -9.47 48.17 34.94
C ALA A 245 -10.49 47.15 34.41
N ARG A 246 -11.52 46.84 35.20
CA ARG A 246 -12.63 45.96 34.80
C ARG A 246 -13.44 46.57 33.66
N LEU A 247 -13.72 47.88 33.70
CA LEU A 247 -14.41 48.58 32.61
C LEU A 247 -13.61 48.54 31.31
N VAL A 248 -12.29 48.79 31.36
CA VAL A 248 -11.43 48.70 30.18
C VAL A 248 -11.42 47.28 29.58
N ALA A 249 -11.35 46.25 30.43
CA ALA A 249 -11.41 44.86 29.98
C ALA A 249 -12.77 44.51 29.34
N LEU A 250 -13.87 44.99 29.92
CA LEU A 250 -15.22 44.82 29.36
C LEU A 250 -15.39 45.54 28.04
N GLN A 251 -14.85 46.75 27.90
CA GLN A 251 -14.88 47.51 26.64
C GLN A 251 -14.10 46.77 25.54
N ALA A 252 -12.90 46.29 25.84
CA ALA A 252 -12.12 45.51 24.88
C ALA A 252 -12.83 44.20 24.47
N ALA A 253 -13.45 43.49 25.42
CA ALA A 253 -14.25 42.30 25.12
C ALA A 253 -15.48 42.62 24.27
N HIS A 254 -16.17 43.74 24.56
CA HIS A 254 -17.32 44.18 23.76
C HIS A 254 -16.91 44.54 22.32
N GLU A 255 -15.76 45.18 22.13
CA GLU A 255 -15.22 45.49 20.80
C GLU A 255 -14.91 44.22 20.00
N THR A 256 -14.31 43.21 20.63
CA THR A 256 -14.04 41.91 19.96
C THR A 256 -15.33 41.17 19.61
N ASP A 257 -16.30 41.15 20.51
CA ASP A 257 -17.58 40.50 20.29
C ASP A 257 -18.39 41.22 19.20
N ALA A 258 -18.41 42.55 19.22
CA ALA A 258 -19.06 43.36 18.19
C ALA A 258 -18.44 43.12 16.80
N ALA A 259 -17.11 43.01 16.71
CA ALA A 259 -16.43 42.67 15.47
C ALA A 259 -16.77 41.24 14.99
N ALA A 260 -16.87 40.26 15.90
CA ALA A 260 -17.27 38.90 15.58
C ALA A 260 -18.71 38.83 15.06
N VAL A 261 -19.65 39.52 15.72
CA VAL A 261 -21.06 39.62 15.29
C VAL A 261 -21.19 40.30 13.93
N ALA A 262 -20.42 41.37 13.67
CA ALA A 262 -20.41 42.02 12.37
C ALA A 262 -19.87 41.09 11.27
N GLN A 263 -18.86 40.26 11.58
CA GLN A 263 -18.33 39.29 10.64
C GLN A 263 -19.34 38.17 10.36
N THR A 264 -20.00 37.61 11.38
CA THR A 264 -21.02 36.56 11.18
C THR A 264 -22.25 37.09 10.43
N ALA A 265 -22.66 38.34 10.66
CA ALA A 265 -23.72 38.98 9.89
C ALA A 265 -23.38 39.05 8.39
N ARG A 266 -22.16 39.49 8.05
CA ARG A 266 -21.69 39.50 6.65
C ARG A 266 -21.63 38.10 6.03
N ARG A 267 -21.19 37.08 6.79
CA ARG A 267 -21.23 35.68 6.32
C ARG A 267 -22.67 35.23 6.07
N GLY A 268 -23.61 35.60 6.94
CA GLY A 268 -25.03 35.32 6.75
C GLY A 268 -25.60 35.95 5.49
N GLU A 269 -25.26 37.21 5.20
CA GLU A 269 -25.63 37.90 3.95
C GLU A 269 -25.03 37.21 2.72
N HIS A 270 -23.75 36.83 2.77
CA HIS A 270 -23.10 36.08 1.68
C HIS A 270 -23.75 34.71 1.45
N LEU A 271 -24.08 33.98 2.51
CA LEU A 271 -24.78 32.70 2.41
C LEU A 271 -26.21 32.88 1.87
N GLY A 272 -26.90 33.95 2.26
CA GLY A 272 -28.20 34.33 1.67
C GLY A 272 -28.10 34.61 0.16
N ALA A 273 -27.03 35.28 -0.28
CA ALA A 273 -26.77 35.50 -1.70
C ALA A 273 -26.45 34.20 -2.46
N ILE A 274 -25.71 33.27 -1.84
CA ILE A 274 -25.42 31.95 -2.43
C ILE A 274 -26.70 31.12 -2.56
N THR A 275 -27.52 31.06 -1.52
CA THR A 275 -28.76 30.26 -1.55
C THR A 275 -29.79 30.81 -2.52
N THR A 276 -29.92 32.14 -2.63
CA THR A 276 -30.80 32.78 -3.63
C THR A 276 -30.34 32.48 -5.05
N ALA A 277 -29.05 32.63 -5.35
CA ALA A 277 -28.51 32.28 -6.66
C ALA A 277 -28.70 30.80 -7.03
N LEU A 278 -28.54 29.89 -6.07
CA LEU A 278 -28.80 28.46 -6.29
C LEU A 278 -30.29 28.15 -6.46
N ALA A 279 -31.19 28.87 -5.76
CA ALA A 279 -32.63 28.73 -5.91
C ALA A 279 -33.11 29.25 -7.27
N GLU A 280 -32.56 30.36 -7.77
CA GLU A 280 -32.81 30.89 -9.11
C GLU A 280 -32.34 29.89 -10.18
N LEU A 281 -31.16 29.31 -10.00
CA LEU A 281 -30.66 28.24 -10.87
C LEU A 281 -31.59 27.03 -10.86
N GLN A 282 -32.03 26.56 -9.68
CA GLN A 282 -32.95 25.43 -9.58
C GLN A 282 -34.29 25.71 -10.28
N ALA A 283 -34.83 26.92 -10.15
CA ALA A 283 -36.06 27.33 -10.83
C ALA A 283 -35.87 27.35 -12.36
N PHE A 284 -34.73 27.84 -12.84
CA PHE A 284 -34.38 27.80 -14.26
C PHE A 284 -34.26 26.35 -14.76
N LEU A 285 -33.54 25.48 -14.05
CA LEU A 285 -33.38 24.07 -14.40
C LEU A 285 -34.72 23.31 -14.40
N ALA A 286 -35.66 23.66 -13.53
CA ALA A 286 -37.00 23.08 -13.51
C ALA A 286 -37.88 23.50 -14.70
N SER A 287 -37.55 24.60 -15.36
CA SER A 287 -38.26 25.10 -16.55
C SER A 287 -37.77 24.48 -17.86
N VAL A 288 -36.63 23.77 -17.83
CA VAL A 288 -36.04 23.14 -19.02
C VAL A 288 -36.81 21.88 -19.36
N ASP A 289 -37.32 21.81 -20.59
CA ASP A 289 -38.00 20.62 -21.08
C ASP A 289 -37.01 19.44 -21.19
N PRO A 290 -37.35 18.24 -20.66
CA PRO A 290 -36.45 17.09 -20.65
C PRO A 290 -36.18 16.49 -22.04
N ASN A 291 -36.85 16.98 -23.08
CA ASN A 291 -36.65 16.57 -24.48
C ASN A 291 -35.96 17.63 -25.34
N ASP A 292 -35.64 18.81 -24.80
CA ASP A 292 -35.02 19.91 -25.55
C ASP A 292 -33.49 19.89 -25.39
N ASP A 293 -32.78 19.31 -26.37
CA ASP A 293 -31.32 19.18 -26.36
C ASP A 293 -30.58 20.51 -26.24
N ASP A 294 -31.09 21.56 -26.89
CA ASP A 294 -30.46 22.89 -26.85
C ASP A 294 -30.70 23.55 -25.48
N GLY A 295 -31.85 23.26 -24.86
CA GLY A 295 -32.16 23.61 -23.47
C GLY A 295 -31.22 22.93 -22.45
N HIS A 296 -30.84 21.66 -22.66
CA HIS A 296 -29.88 20.98 -21.80
C HIS A 296 -28.48 21.61 -21.85
N GLY A 297 -28.04 22.07 -23.03
CA GLY A 297 -26.77 22.78 -23.17
C GLY A 297 -26.75 24.09 -22.42
N ALA A 298 -27.78 24.92 -22.63
CA ALA A 298 -27.95 26.20 -21.91
C ALA A 298 -28.04 26.01 -20.39
N ALA A 299 -28.67 24.93 -19.93
CA ALA A 299 -28.75 24.56 -18.53
C ALA A 299 -27.36 24.23 -17.92
N ILE A 300 -26.53 23.50 -18.65
CA ILE A 300 -25.17 23.15 -18.21
C ILE A 300 -24.27 24.39 -18.20
N ASP A 301 -24.39 25.25 -19.20
CA ASP A 301 -23.66 26.52 -19.25
C ASP A 301 -24.08 27.43 -18.08
N ALA A 302 -25.39 27.50 -17.75
CA ALA A 302 -25.88 28.24 -16.60
C ALA A 302 -25.35 27.69 -15.26
N ILE A 303 -25.25 26.36 -15.10
CA ILE A 303 -24.63 25.74 -13.91
C ILE A 303 -23.15 26.14 -13.81
N ALA A 304 -22.41 26.10 -14.94
CA ALA A 304 -21.01 26.48 -14.97
C ALA A 304 -20.83 27.97 -14.62
N ASP A 305 -21.59 28.86 -15.26
CA ASP A 305 -21.50 30.30 -15.06
C ASP A 305 -21.87 30.70 -13.63
N THR A 306 -22.92 30.11 -13.06
CA THR A 306 -23.32 30.37 -11.67
C THR A 306 -22.26 29.87 -10.68
N ALA A 307 -21.72 28.66 -10.86
CA ALA A 307 -20.67 28.13 -10.00
C ALA A 307 -19.38 28.99 -10.04
N VAL A 308 -18.97 29.44 -11.24
CA VAL A 308 -17.83 30.35 -11.42
C VAL A 308 -18.11 31.72 -10.81
N THR A 309 -19.33 32.26 -10.99
CA THR A 309 -19.74 33.55 -10.39
C THR A 309 -19.75 33.50 -8.86
N LEU A 310 -20.23 32.40 -8.28
CA LEU A 310 -20.24 32.22 -6.83
C LEU A 310 -18.82 32.06 -6.27
N ARG A 311 -17.95 31.32 -6.98
CA ARG A 311 -16.53 31.19 -6.60
C ARG A 311 -15.81 32.55 -6.62
N THR A 312 -16.05 33.37 -7.63
CA THR A 312 -15.39 34.68 -7.78
C THR A 312 -15.89 35.72 -6.79
N LYS A 313 -17.20 35.75 -6.50
CA LYS A 313 -17.79 36.71 -5.55
C LYS A 313 -17.60 36.32 -4.08
N TYR A 314 -17.66 35.02 -3.75
CA TYR A 314 -17.67 34.53 -2.36
C TYR A 314 -16.69 33.36 -2.11
N PRO A 315 -15.37 33.55 -2.29
CA PRO A 315 -14.41 32.45 -2.30
C PRO A 315 -14.28 31.71 -0.95
N VAL A 316 -14.41 32.41 0.18
CA VAL A 316 -14.28 31.84 1.53
C VAL A 316 -15.46 30.93 1.87
N GLU A 317 -16.68 31.43 1.68
CA GLU A 317 -17.89 30.66 1.98
C GLU A 317 -18.09 29.51 0.99
N PHE A 318 -17.74 29.72 -0.28
CA PHE A 318 -17.79 28.67 -1.31
C PHE A 318 -16.89 27.47 -0.97
N GLY A 319 -15.69 27.74 -0.42
CA GLY A 319 -14.78 26.72 0.06
C GLY A 319 -15.27 26.05 1.35
N ALA A 320 -15.66 26.86 2.35
CA ALA A 320 -16.09 26.38 3.66
C ALA A 320 -17.33 25.46 3.61
N HIS A 321 -18.25 25.74 2.68
CA HIS A 321 -19.48 24.96 2.50
C HIS A 321 -19.40 23.96 1.34
N HIS A 322 -18.24 23.78 0.74
CA HIS A 322 -18.01 22.82 -0.35
C HIS A 322 -19.04 22.92 -1.50
N VAL A 323 -19.43 24.13 -1.88
CA VAL A 323 -20.51 24.38 -2.87
C VAL A 323 -20.27 23.68 -4.22
N VAL A 324 -19.00 23.39 -4.56
CA VAL A 324 -18.61 22.58 -5.74
C VAL A 324 -19.31 21.20 -5.78
N ASP A 325 -19.60 20.58 -4.63
CA ASP A 325 -20.23 19.25 -4.57
C ASP A 325 -21.70 19.26 -5.02
N VAL A 326 -22.30 20.44 -5.20
CA VAL A 326 -23.63 20.59 -5.78
C VAL A 326 -23.61 20.45 -7.31
N VAL A 327 -22.46 20.70 -7.96
CA VAL A 327 -22.35 20.65 -9.43
C VAL A 327 -22.71 19.26 -9.99
N PRO A 328 -22.21 18.13 -9.45
CA PRO A 328 -22.58 16.81 -9.94
C PRO A 328 -24.05 16.47 -9.80
N SER A 329 -24.70 16.89 -8.71
CA SER A 329 -26.12 16.57 -8.48
C SER A 329 -27.03 17.30 -9.47
N LEU A 330 -26.65 18.50 -9.90
CA LEU A 330 -27.37 19.27 -10.92
C LEU A 330 -27.02 18.85 -12.36
N ALA A 331 -25.74 18.57 -12.62
CA ALA A 331 -25.26 18.29 -13.97
C ALA A 331 -25.48 16.82 -14.42
N ILE A 332 -25.40 15.83 -13.52
CA ILE A 332 -25.56 14.41 -13.90
C ILE A 332 -26.92 14.12 -14.56
N PRO A 333 -28.07 14.59 -14.03
CA PRO A 333 -29.37 14.37 -14.67
C PRO A 333 -29.43 14.95 -16.10
N LEU A 334 -28.92 16.17 -16.29
CA LEU A 334 -28.90 16.83 -17.60
C LEU A 334 -27.97 16.12 -18.58
N LEU A 335 -26.78 15.72 -18.11
CA LEU A 335 -25.84 14.94 -18.92
C LEU A 335 -26.39 13.56 -19.28
N LYS A 336 -27.18 12.93 -18.40
CA LYS A 336 -27.89 11.66 -18.71
C LYS A 336 -29.00 11.84 -19.74
N ALA A 337 -29.72 12.96 -19.69
CA ALA A 337 -30.73 13.30 -20.69
C ALA A 337 -30.07 13.60 -22.05
N ALA A 338 -29.02 14.41 -22.07
CA ALA A 338 -28.22 14.70 -23.27
C ALA A 338 -27.51 13.46 -23.84
N ALA A 339 -27.13 12.49 -22.99
CA ALA A 339 -26.62 11.17 -23.38
C ALA A 339 -27.75 10.12 -23.57
N GLY A 340 -28.98 10.58 -23.76
CA GLY A 340 -30.15 9.77 -24.02
C GLY A 340 -30.03 8.92 -25.29
N ALA A 341 -30.76 7.80 -25.33
CA ALA A 341 -30.78 6.93 -26.52
C ALA A 341 -31.45 7.60 -27.74
N SER A 342 -32.26 8.63 -27.50
CA SER A 342 -32.90 9.46 -28.54
C SER A 342 -31.94 10.49 -29.14
N THR A 343 -30.89 10.89 -28.41
CA THR A 343 -30.07 12.06 -28.72
C THR A 343 -28.69 11.65 -29.23
N TRP A 344 -28.09 10.59 -28.68
CA TRP A 344 -26.76 10.13 -29.08
C TRP A 344 -26.65 8.61 -29.12
N HIS A 345 -26.12 8.10 -30.25
CA HIS A 345 -25.72 6.70 -30.37
C HIS A 345 -24.21 6.55 -30.10
N PRO A 346 -23.79 5.75 -29.11
CA PRO A 346 -22.38 5.72 -28.68
C PRO A 346 -21.37 5.29 -29.75
N LEU A 347 -21.76 4.47 -30.73
CA LEU A 347 -20.85 4.02 -31.80
C LEU A 347 -20.81 4.98 -33.01
N ARG A 348 -21.48 6.14 -32.94
CA ARG A 348 -21.48 7.13 -34.02
C ARG A 348 -20.94 8.47 -33.51
N VAL A 349 -19.91 8.96 -34.20
CA VAL A 349 -19.31 10.26 -33.94
C VAL A 349 -20.01 11.30 -34.83
N ASP A 350 -21.26 11.61 -34.48
CA ASP A 350 -22.10 12.56 -35.20
C ASP A 350 -22.05 13.96 -34.53
N ALA A 351 -22.76 14.95 -35.10
CA ALA A 351 -22.88 16.28 -34.49
C ALA A 351 -23.39 16.25 -33.04
N ALA A 352 -24.24 15.27 -32.69
CA ALA A 352 -24.69 15.04 -31.32
C ALA A 352 -23.55 14.62 -30.38
N ALA A 353 -22.59 13.81 -30.85
CA ALA A 353 -21.40 13.47 -30.08
C ALA A 353 -20.56 14.72 -29.79
N LEU A 354 -20.34 15.57 -30.80
CA LEU A 354 -19.61 16.82 -30.61
C LEU A 354 -20.27 17.78 -29.61
N ARG A 355 -21.60 17.86 -29.60
CA ARG A 355 -22.37 18.62 -28.59
C ARG A 355 -22.17 18.05 -27.18
N LEU A 356 -22.30 16.73 -27.03
CA LEU A 356 -22.07 16.06 -25.75
C LEU A 356 -20.65 16.30 -25.23
N ARG A 357 -19.63 16.19 -26.10
CA ARG A 357 -18.25 16.57 -25.76
C ARG A 357 -18.16 18.00 -25.27
N GLY A 358 -18.83 18.94 -25.94
CA GLY A 358 -18.90 20.34 -25.52
C GLY A 358 -19.37 20.48 -24.08
N HIS A 359 -20.49 19.84 -23.71
CA HIS A 359 -21.03 19.87 -22.36
C HIS A 359 -20.04 19.34 -21.31
N PHE A 360 -19.37 18.22 -21.57
CA PHE A 360 -18.35 17.68 -20.65
C PHE A 360 -17.13 18.58 -20.52
N VAL A 361 -16.70 19.22 -21.61
CA VAL A 361 -15.59 20.18 -21.60
C VAL A 361 -15.95 21.43 -20.80
N THR A 362 -17.17 21.96 -20.92
CA THR A 362 -17.66 23.10 -20.11
C THR A 362 -17.65 22.76 -18.63
N VAL A 363 -18.19 21.60 -18.25
CA VAL A 363 -18.19 21.14 -16.85
C VAL A 363 -16.77 20.98 -16.32
N ARG A 364 -15.86 20.39 -17.11
CA ARG A 364 -14.46 20.24 -16.72
C ARG A 364 -13.79 21.60 -16.51
N ALA A 365 -14.02 22.55 -17.42
CA ALA A 365 -13.50 23.92 -17.30
C ALA A 365 -14.04 24.59 -16.02
N CYS A 366 -15.34 24.49 -15.76
CA CYS A 366 -15.96 24.97 -14.53
C CYS A 366 -15.27 24.38 -13.29
N LEU A 367 -15.12 23.05 -13.20
CA LEU A 367 -14.50 22.39 -12.05
C LEU A 367 -13.04 22.83 -11.84
N THR A 368 -12.28 23.02 -12.93
CA THR A 368 -10.90 23.54 -12.84
C THR A 368 -10.83 24.99 -12.37
N THR A 369 -11.79 25.84 -12.76
CA THR A 369 -11.84 27.23 -12.29
C THR A 369 -12.36 27.36 -10.86
N CYS A 370 -13.27 26.48 -10.45
CA CYS A 370 -13.81 26.45 -9.09
C CYS A 370 -12.82 25.90 -8.06
N VAL A 371 -11.78 25.17 -8.49
CA VAL A 371 -10.78 24.50 -7.63
C VAL A 371 -9.36 24.97 -7.99
N ALA A 372 -8.72 25.78 -7.13
CA ALA A 372 -7.31 26.19 -7.29
C ALA A 372 -6.66 26.49 -5.92
N PRO A 373 -5.32 26.39 -5.78
CA PRO A 373 -4.42 25.24 -6.01
C PRO A 373 -4.56 24.20 -4.87
N PRO A 374 -3.89 23.02 -4.94
CA PRO A 374 -4.00 22.01 -3.89
C PRO A 374 -3.28 22.46 -2.61
N ASP A 375 -4.03 22.96 -1.63
CA ASP A 375 -3.61 22.80 -0.24
C ASP A 375 -3.80 21.33 0.15
N ALA A 376 -2.71 20.69 0.54
CA ALA A 376 -2.47 19.24 0.49
C ALA A 376 -3.32 18.36 1.44
N ARG A 377 -4.55 18.72 1.82
CA ARG A 377 -5.32 17.98 2.84
C ARG A 377 -6.83 17.81 2.63
N ASP A 378 -7.41 18.24 1.51
CA ASP A 378 -8.85 18.02 1.27
C ASP A 378 -9.11 16.66 0.60
N VAL A 379 -8.95 15.58 1.37
CA VAL A 379 -9.46 14.26 1.04
C VAL A 379 -10.92 14.18 1.49
N GLY A 380 -11.84 14.52 0.58
CA GLY A 380 -13.28 14.37 0.80
C GLY A 380 -13.73 12.91 0.88
N VAL A 381 -14.93 12.71 1.43
CA VAL A 381 -15.60 11.42 1.74
C VAL A 381 -15.77 10.48 0.53
N PHE A 382 -15.60 10.96 -0.70
CA PHE A 382 -15.64 10.18 -1.94
C PHE A 382 -14.26 9.69 -2.42
N ALA A 383 -13.26 9.62 -1.54
CA ALA A 383 -11.94 9.11 -1.87
C ALA A 383 -11.94 7.59 -2.04
N THR A 384 -12.40 7.12 -3.20
CA THR A 384 -12.18 5.75 -3.67
C THR A 384 -11.46 5.79 -5.00
N ASN A 385 -10.23 5.30 -4.97
CA ASN A 385 -9.30 5.01 -6.08
C ASN A 385 -8.30 6.06 -6.58
N ILE A 386 -7.16 5.46 -6.90
CA ILE A 386 -5.82 5.94 -7.22
C ILE A 386 -5.81 6.41 -8.69
N ASP A 387 -5.00 7.45 -8.97
CA ASP A 387 -4.72 8.11 -10.28
C ASP A 387 -5.31 9.51 -10.51
N SER A 388 -6.26 9.96 -9.68
CA SER A 388 -6.85 11.31 -9.80
C SER A 388 -6.24 12.25 -8.75
N ALA A 389 -5.25 13.04 -9.15
CA ALA A 389 -4.39 13.81 -8.24
C ALA A 389 -5.10 15.00 -7.57
N THR A 390 -6.23 15.46 -8.11
CA THR A 390 -6.96 16.64 -7.61
C THR A 390 -8.42 16.33 -7.29
N ARG A 391 -9.04 17.13 -6.41
CA ARG A 391 -10.47 16.99 -6.07
C ARG A 391 -11.38 17.18 -7.28
N HIS A 392 -11.04 18.09 -8.20
CA HIS A 392 -11.86 18.33 -9.40
C HIS A 392 -11.81 17.15 -10.37
N ASP A 393 -10.65 16.52 -10.54
CA ASP A 393 -10.52 15.33 -11.41
C ASP A 393 -11.41 14.19 -10.89
N LYS A 394 -11.46 13.96 -9.56
CA LYS A 394 -12.32 12.93 -8.95
C LYS A 394 -13.81 13.19 -9.16
N ILE A 395 -14.23 14.45 -9.04
CA ILE A 395 -15.62 14.85 -9.28
C ILE A 395 -15.98 14.61 -10.74
N TYR A 396 -15.10 15.02 -11.66
CA TYR A 396 -15.30 14.81 -13.09
C TYR A 396 -15.31 13.32 -13.46
N ASP A 397 -14.39 12.53 -12.89
CA ASP A 397 -14.32 11.07 -13.02
C ASP A 397 -15.64 10.41 -12.60
N HIS A 398 -16.20 10.82 -11.45
CA HIS A 398 -17.49 10.33 -10.98
C HIS A 398 -18.63 10.66 -11.95
N MET A 399 -18.67 11.88 -12.48
CA MET A 399 -19.70 12.29 -13.44
C MET A 399 -19.61 11.50 -14.75
N VAL A 400 -18.40 11.33 -15.28
CA VAL A 400 -18.13 10.52 -16.49
C VAL A 400 -18.56 9.07 -16.25
N ALA A 401 -18.19 8.48 -15.12
CA ALA A 401 -18.56 7.12 -14.76
C ALA A 401 -20.09 6.94 -14.62
N ALA A 402 -20.77 7.90 -13.98
CA ALA A 402 -22.20 7.81 -13.74
C ALA A 402 -23.06 7.99 -15.01
N VAL A 403 -22.58 8.78 -15.98
CA VAL A 403 -23.32 9.09 -17.21
C VAL A 403 -22.95 8.14 -18.35
N LEU A 404 -21.65 8.03 -18.65
CA LEU A 404 -21.18 7.43 -19.90
C LEU A 404 -20.92 5.94 -19.79
N VAL A 405 -20.36 5.45 -18.68
CA VAL A 405 -19.96 4.03 -18.57
C VAL A 405 -21.13 3.06 -18.80
N PRO A 406 -22.32 3.18 -18.18
CA PRO A 406 -23.43 2.25 -18.43
C PRO A 406 -23.88 2.24 -19.89
N ARG A 407 -23.83 3.40 -20.56
CA ARG A 407 -24.23 3.58 -21.96
C ARG A 407 -23.21 3.00 -22.92
N LEU A 408 -21.93 3.33 -22.71
CA LEU A 408 -20.80 2.79 -23.47
C LEU A 408 -20.76 1.27 -23.35
N VAL A 409 -20.88 0.74 -22.13
CA VAL A 409 -20.91 -0.70 -21.90
C VAL A 409 -22.08 -1.35 -22.62
N ALA A 410 -23.31 -0.82 -22.53
CA ALA A 410 -24.46 -1.37 -23.24
C ALA A 410 -24.29 -1.35 -24.77
N ALA A 411 -23.71 -0.28 -25.32
CA ALA A 411 -23.44 -0.17 -26.76
C ALA A 411 -22.31 -1.12 -27.20
N LEU A 412 -21.22 -1.20 -26.42
CA LEU A 412 -20.12 -2.13 -26.65
C LEU A 412 -20.60 -3.58 -26.59
N HIS A 413 -21.55 -3.95 -25.74
CA HIS A 413 -22.12 -5.31 -25.75
C HIS A 413 -22.87 -5.64 -27.06
N ARG A 414 -23.47 -4.64 -27.72
CA ARG A 414 -24.19 -4.78 -28.99
C ARG A 414 -23.31 -4.59 -30.23
N TRP A 415 -22.12 -3.99 -30.06
CA TRP A 415 -21.17 -3.72 -31.13
C TRP A 415 -20.68 -5.01 -31.80
N ARG A 416 -20.63 -5.04 -33.13
CA ARG A 416 -20.05 -6.14 -33.89
C ARG A 416 -18.54 -5.93 -34.03
N VAL A 417 -17.76 -6.90 -33.59
CA VAL A 417 -16.30 -6.82 -33.54
C VAL A 417 -15.66 -6.67 -34.93
N GLU A 418 -16.32 -7.16 -35.98
CA GLU A 418 -15.91 -7.03 -37.38
C GLU A 418 -15.88 -5.58 -37.86
N ASP A 419 -16.70 -4.71 -37.28
CA ASP A 419 -16.72 -3.27 -37.59
C ASP A 419 -15.74 -2.54 -36.66
N ALA A 420 -14.44 -2.71 -36.95
CA ALA A 420 -13.38 -2.11 -36.15
C ALA A 420 -13.40 -0.58 -36.21
N GLU A 421 -13.75 0.02 -37.34
CA GLU A 421 -13.74 1.47 -37.56
C GLU A 421 -14.64 2.20 -36.56
N ALA A 422 -15.87 1.73 -36.36
CA ALA A 422 -16.81 2.35 -35.42
C ALA A 422 -16.30 2.29 -33.96
N GLY A 423 -15.66 1.19 -33.57
CA GLY A 423 -15.09 1.02 -32.23
C GLY A 423 -13.85 1.89 -32.01
N LEU A 424 -12.96 1.98 -33.00
CA LEU A 424 -11.75 2.81 -32.95
C LEU A 424 -12.10 4.30 -32.93
N ALA A 425 -13.03 4.74 -33.79
CA ALA A 425 -13.52 6.10 -33.81
C ALA A 425 -14.13 6.52 -32.46
N LEU A 426 -14.85 5.61 -31.80
CA LEU A 426 -15.35 5.83 -30.45
C LEU A 426 -14.21 6.01 -29.45
N VAL A 427 -13.21 5.13 -29.43
CA VAL A 427 -12.08 5.23 -28.49
C VAL A 427 -11.32 6.54 -28.67
N ASP A 428 -11.05 6.95 -29.91
CA ASP A 428 -10.37 8.21 -30.19
C ASP A 428 -11.22 9.42 -29.82
N TYR A 429 -12.53 9.37 -30.05
CA TYR A 429 -13.46 10.40 -29.59
C TYR A 429 -13.45 10.52 -28.05
N LEU A 430 -13.52 9.40 -27.31
CA LEU A 430 -13.52 9.41 -25.85
C LEU A 430 -12.22 9.99 -25.28
N ARG A 431 -11.06 9.69 -25.89
CA ARG A 431 -9.75 10.24 -25.48
C ARG A 431 -9.71 11.78 -25.52
N THR A 432 -10.58 12.43 -26.29
CA THR A 432 -10.56 13.90 -26.39
C THR A 432 -11.08 14.64 -25.16
N PHE A 433 -11.85 13.98 -24.28
CA PHE A 433 -12.44 14.63 -23.09
C PHE A 433 -12.52 13.74 -21.84
N ILE A 434 -12.42 12.42 -21.98
CA ILE A 434 -12.43 11.46 -20.87
C ILE A 434 -11.00 11.20 -20.36
N PRO A 435 -10.79 11.04 -19.04
CA PRO A 435 -9.47 10.71 -18.49
C PRO A 435 -8.97 9.34 -18.97
N ALA A 436 -7.65 9.24 -19.21
CA ALA A 436 -7.03 8.05 -19.79
C ALA A 436 -7.34 6.75 -19.02
N ALA A 437 -7.42 6.81 -17.69
CA ALA A 437 -7.73 5.67 -16.83
C ALA A 437 -9.12 5.05 -17.10
N HIS A 438 -10.11 5.87 -17.49
CA HIS A 438 -11.44 5.36 -17.85
C HIS A 438 -11.42 4.70 -19.23
N VAL A 439 -10.71 5.29 -20.19
CA VAL A 439 -10.56 4.70 -21.52
C VAL A 439 -9.80 3.36 -21.43
N GLN A 440 -8.73 3.30 -20.63
CA GLN A 440 -7.98 2.05 -20.42
C GLN A 440 -8.85 0.96 -19.78
N ARG A 441 -9.65 1.28 -18.76
CA ARG A 441 -10.61 0.32 -18.17
C ARG A 441 -11.64 -0.17 -19.18
N LEU A 442 -12.17 0.72 -20.04
CA LEU A 442 -13.09 0.31 -21.11
C LEU A 442 -12.41 -0.64 -22.12
N LEU A 443 -11.17 -0.35 -22.46
CA LEU A 443 -10.35 -1.19 -23.34
C LEU A 443 -10.10 -2.57 -22.71
N THR A 444 -9.63 -2.64 -21.47
CA THR A 444 -9.26 -3.91 -20.79
C THR A 444 -10.46 -4.75 -20.38
N ASP A 445 -11.54 -4.13 -19.86
CA ASP A 445 -12.61 -4.87 -19.19
C ASP A 445 -13.76 -5.22 -20.14
N HIS A 446 -13.91 -4.47 -21.25
CA HIS A 446 -15.04 -4.64 -22.17
C HIS A 446 -14.63 -4.95 -23.60
N ILE A 447 -13.62 -4.27 -24.15
CA ILE A 447 -13.23 -4.48 -25.56
C ILE A 447 -12.35 -5.72 -25.70
N LEU A 448 -11.30 -5.84 -24.88
CA LEU A 448 -10.35 -6.95 -24.93
C LEU A 448 -11.01 -8.34 -24.75
N PRO A 449 -11.93 -8.56 -23.78
CA PRO A 449 -12.57 -9.86 -23.63
C PRO A 449 -13.48 -10.20 -24.81
N ARG A 450 -14.09 -9.19 -25.46
CA ARG A 450 -14.93 -9.39 -26.64
C ARG A 450 -14.10 -9.70 -27.88
N LEU A 451 -12.97 -9.02 -28.08
CA LEU A 451 -12.01 -9.36 -29.12
C LEU A 451 -11.55 -10.81 -28.95
N THR A 452 -11.09 -11.16 -27.76
CA THR A 452 -10.63 -12.53 -27.44
C THR A 452 -11.74 -13.57 -27.65
N HIS A 453 -12.97 -13.28 -27.23
CA HIS A 453 -14.11 -14.16 -27.45
C HIS A 453 -14.43 -14.34 -28.94
N ALA A 454 -14.48 -13.24 -29.71
CA ALA A 454 -14.75 -13.28 -31.15
C ALA A 454 -13.70 -14.13 -31.89
N VAL A 455 -12.42 -13.98 -31.55
CA VAL A 455 -11.34 -14.82 -32.08
C VAL A 455 -11.60 -16.30 -31.74
N ARG A 456 -11.89 -16.64 -30.47
CA ARG A 456 -12.16 -18.04 -30.06
C ARG A 456 -13.33 -18.69 -30.79
N THR A 457 -14.36 -17.91 -31.14
CA THR A 457 -15.55 -18.37 -31.84
C THR A 457 -15.40 -18.47 -33.35
N CYS A 458 -14.31 -17.94 -33.94
CA CYS A 458 -14.03 -18.11 -35.36
C CYS A 458 -13.78 -19.60 -35.65
N GLN A 459 -14.62 -20.21 -36.50
CA GLN A 459 -14.57 -21.64 -36.81
C GLN A 459 -14.25 -21.92 -38.28
N HIS A 460 -14.61 -21.04 -39.21
CA HIS A 460 -14.46 -21.28 -40.65
C HIS A 460 -13.19 -20.61 -41.20
N ALA A 461 -12.59 -21.22 -42.23
CA ALA A 461 -11.41 -20.68 -42.89
C ALA A 461 -11.65 -19.27 -43.48
N ALA A 462 -12.84 -19.01 -44.02
CA ALA A 462 -13.22 -17.70 -44.56
C ALA A 462 -13.28 -16.59 -43.49
N ASP A 463 -13.63 -16.93 -42.25
CA ASP A 463 -13.66 -15.98 -41.13
C ASP A 463 -12.23 -15.60 -40.70
N VAL A 464 -11.31 -16.57 -40.83
CA VAL A 464 -9.90 -16.42 -40.46
C VAL A 464 -9.11 -15.59 -41.47
N GLU A 465 -9.49 -15.60 -42.75
CA GLU A 465 -8.90 -14.73 -43.77
C GLU A 465 -9.00 -13.25 -43.41
N ARG A 466 -10.15 -12.81 -42.90
CA ARG A 466 -10.41 -11.40 -42.53
C ARG A 466 -10.03 -11.06 -41.09
N LEU A 467 -9.46 -12.02 -40.36
CA LEU A 467 -9.13 -11.84 -38.94
C LEU A 467 -8.16 -10.67 -38.70
N HIS A 468 -7.22 -10.48 -39.63
CA HIS A 468 -6.21 -9.43 -39.53
C HIS A 468 -6.79 -8.03 -39.75
N ASP A 469 -7.79 -7.88 -40.64
CA ASP A 469 -8.40 -6.60 -41.03
C ASP A 469 -9.00 -5.85 -39.83
N TRP A 470 -9.76 -6.55 -38.99
CA TRP A 470 -10.44 -5.93 -37.85
C TRP A 470 -9.64 -6.01 -36.56
N LEU A 471 -8.66 -6.91 -36.41
CA LEU A 471 -7.94 -7.14 -35.15
C LEU A 471 -6.62 -6.34 -35.05
N LEU A 472 -5.87 -6.19 -36.15
CA LEU A 472 -4.59 -5.47 -36.14
C LEU A 472 -4.71 -3.97 -35.81
N PRO A 473 -5.75 -3.23 -36.26
CA PRO A 473 -5.91 -1.83 -35.90
C PRO A 473 -5.97 -1.58 -34.38
N TRP A 474 -6.52 -2.53 -33.61
CA TRP A 474 -6.61 -2.43 -32.15
C TRP A 474 -5.25 -2.46 -31.46
N ARG A 475 -4.20 -3.01 -32.09
CA ARG A 475 -2.85 -3.10 -31.52
C ARG A 475 -2.30 -1.73 -31.09
N VAL A 476 -2.67 -0.63 -31.75
CA VAL A 476 -2.19 0.70 -31.40
C VAL A 476 -2.75 1.19 -30.06
N HIS A 477 -3.90 0.65 -29.62
CA HIS A 477 -4.62 1.11 -28.43
C HIS A 477 -4.26 0.32 -27.18
N PHE A 478 -3.76 -0.89 -27.34
CA PHE A 478 -3.35 -1.78 -26.27
C PHE A 478 -1.83 -1.89 -26.29
N GLU A 479 -1.15 -1.58 -25.19
CA GLU A 479 0.31 -1.67 -25.09
C GLU A 479 0.79 -3.14 -25.09
N SER A 480 1.40 -3.62 -24.01
CA SER A 480 1.91 -4.99 -23.90
C SER A 480 0.82 -6.06 -23.73
N SER A 481 -0.36 -5.68 -23.24
CA SER A 481 -1.42 -6.63 -22.89
C SER A 481 -2.03 -7.33 -24.10
N PHE A 482 -2.06 -6.68 -25.27
CA PHE A 482 -2.64 -7.26 -26.48
C PHE A 482 -1.90 -8.51 -26.94
N ALA A 483 -0.57 -8.43 -26.97
CA ALA A 483 0.28 -9.53 -27.42
C ALA A 483 0.19 -10.72 -26.45
N HIS A 484 0.13 -10.45 -25.15
CA HIS A 484 0.06 -11.49 -24.13
C HIS A 484 -1.29 -12.23 -24.16
N ASP A 485 -2.41 -11.51 -24.30
CA ASP A 485 -3.73 -12.11 -24.12
C ASP A 485 -4.36 -12.61 -25.42
N VAL A 486 -4.15 -11.90 -26.54
CA VAL A 486 -4.83 -12.18 -27.81
C VAL A 486 -4.00 -13.10 -28.70
N TYR A 487 -2.68 -12.93 -28.81
CA TYR A 487 -1.86 -13.73 -29.74
C TYR A 487 -1.87 -15.23 -29.45
N PRO A 488 -1.85 -15.73 -28.20
CA PRO A 488 -1.99 -17.16 -27.94
C PRO A 488 -3.31 -17.72 -28.47
N VAL A 489 -4.40 -16.95 -28.34
CA VAL A 489 -5.73 -17.34 -28.80
C VAL A 489 -5.82 -17.34 -30.32
N ILE A 490 -5.24 -16.34 -30.98
CA ILE A 490 -5.11 -16.33 -32.46
C ILE A 490 -4.32 -17.56 -32.92
N ARG A 491 -3.18 -17.86 -32.29
CA ARG A 491 -2.39 -19.05 -32.62
C ARG A 491 -3.19 -20.34 -32.43
N GLU A 492 -3.98 -20.47 -31.37
CA GLU A 492 -4.83 -21.65 -31.16
C GLU A 492 -5.90 -21.80 -32.25
N THR A 493 -6.55 -20.70 -32.63
CA THR A 493 -7.60 -20.71 -33.66
C THR A 493 -7.04 -20.99 -35.06
N LEU A 494 -5.89 -20.39 -35.39
CA LEU A 494 -5.14 -20.71 -36.62
C LEU A 494 -4.65 -22.17 -36.60
N ALA A 495 -4.12 -22.66 -35.48
CA ALA A 495 -3.71 -24.05 -35.35
C ALA A 495 -4.87 -25.02 -35.58
N ARG A 496 -6.07 -24.68 -35.09
CA ARG A 496 -7.30 -25.47 -35.24
C ARG A 496 -7.77 -25.52 -36.69
N THR A 497 -7.85 -24.38 -37.37
CA THR A 497 -8.23 -24.33 -38.80
C THR A 497 -7.20 -25.01 -39.69
N LEU A 498 -5.92 -24.89 -39.34
CA LEU A 498 -4.83 -25.57 -40.03
C LEU A 498 -4.75 -27.07 -39.75
N GLN A 499 -5.60 -27.69 -38.91
CA GLN A 499 -5.56 -29.15 -38.69
C GLN A 499 -5.91 -29.96 -39.95
N ALA A 500 -6.89 -29.51 -40.72
CA ALA A 500 -7.33 -30.17 -41.96
C ALA A 500 -6.65 -29.61 -43.23
N TRP A 501 -5.84 -28.55 -43.11
CA TRP A 501 -5.20 -27.89 -44.24
C TRP A 501 -4.24 -28.79 -45.05
N HIS A 502 -4.22 -28.59 -46.37
CA HIS A 502 -3.33 -29.26 -47.32
C HIS A 502 -2.43 -28.23 -48.04
N PRO A 503 -1.14 -28.53 -48.29
CA PRO A 503 -0.20 -27.60 -48.94
C PRO A 503 -0.58 -27.06 -50.33
N GLN A 504 -1.52 -27.71 -51.01
CA GLN A 504 -2.09 -27.23 -52.28
C GLN A 504 -2.88 -25.92 -52.13
N ASP A 505 -3.43 -25.66 -50.93
CA ASP A 505 -4.26 -24.49 -50.68
C ASP A 505 -3.40 -23.25 -50.37
N THR A 506 -3.39 -22.30 -51.31
CA THR A 506 -2.62 -21.06 -51.26
C THR A 506 -3.28 -19.97 -50.41
N SER A 507 -4.55 -20.12 -50.00
CA SER A 507 -5.25 -19.13 -49.16
C SER A 507 -4.57 -18.91 -47.81
N VAL A 508 -3.85 -19.92 -47.30
CA VAL A 508 -3.12 -19.81 -46.03
C VAL A 508 -2.03 -18.74 -46.04
N PHE A 509 -1.49 -18.36 -47.21
CA PHE A 509 -0.52 -17.28 -47.28
C PHE A 509 -1.16 -15.92 -46.96
N THR A 510 -2.37 -15.64 -47.44
CA THR A 510 -3.07 -14.37 -47.14
C THR A 510 -3.40 -14.28 -45.65
N VAL A 511 -3.70 -15.41 -45.03
CA VAL A 511 -3.96 -15.52 -43.59
C VAL A 511 -2.68 -15.29 -42.77
N LEU A 512 -1.58 -15.97 -43.09
CA LEU A 512 -0.38 -16.02 -42.24
C LEU A 512 0.60 -14.87 -42.44
N LEU A 513 0.67 -14.28 -43.65
CA LEU A 513 1.64 -13.22 -43.95
C LEU A 513 1.49 -11.98 -43.04
N PRO A 514 0.28 -11.45 -42.78
CA PRO A 514 0.11 -10.33 -41.85
C PRO A 514 0.62 -10.62 -40.43
N TRP A 515 0.59 -11.89 -39.99
CA TRP A 515 1.04 -12.30 -38.67
C TRP A 515 2.56 -12.47 -38.58
N LYS A 516 3.25 -12.68 -39.71
CA LYS A 516 4.72 -12.80 -39.75
C LYS A 516 5.40 -11.53 -39.27
N ASP A 517 4.86 -10.36 -39.64
CA ASP A 517 5.41 -9.05 -39.24
C ASP A 517 5.03 -8.66 -37.80
N VAL A 518 4.01 -9.29 -37.24
CA VAL A 518 3.40 -8.91 -35.96
C VAL A 518 3.87 -9.81 -34.80
N TRP A 519 4.15 -11.08 -35.07
CA TRP A 519 4.64 -12.03 -34.07
C TRP A 519 6.17 -11.98 -33.95
N ALA A 520 6.68 -12.38 -32.78
CA ALA A 520 8.10 -12.60 -32.62
C ALA A 520 8.59 -13.72 -33.55
N ALA A 521 9.79 -13.56 -34.12
CA ALA A 521 10.36 -14.55 -35.04
C ALA A 521 10.46 -15.96 -34.41
N GLU A 522 10.67 -16.03 -33.09
CA GLU A 522 10.73 -17.28 -32.32
C GLU A 522 9.35 -17.95 -32.21
N ASP A 523 8.31 -17.18 -31.86
CA ASP A 523 6.94 -17.67 -31.75
C ASP A 523 6.40 -18.14 -33.11
N PHE A 524 6.69 -17.38 -34.17
CA PHE A 524 6.35 -17.74 -35.53
C PHE A 524 7.04 -19.06 -35.94
N ALA A 525 8.34 -19.19 -35.66
CA ALA A 525 9.10 -20.41 -35.92
C ALA A 525 8.52 -21.63 -35.17
N VAL A 526 8.17 -21.49 -33.88
CA VAL A 526 7.56 -22.59 -33.12
C VAL A 526 6.20 -22.99 -33.70
N PHE A 527 5.39 -22.01 -34.10
CA PHE A 527 4.08 -22.24 -34.71
C PHE A 527 4.20 -22.96 -36.06
N THR A 528 5.03 -22.45 -36.98
CA THR A 528 5.23 -23.05 -38.30
C THR A 528 5.79 -24.46 -38.21
N HIS A 529 6.74 -24.70 -37.31
CA HIS A 529 7.30 -26.02 -37.07
C HIS A 529 6.21 -27.04 -36.65
N LYS A 530 5.32 -26.66 -35.74
CA LYS A 530 4.28 -27.56 -35.21
C LYS A 530 3.16 -27.85 -36.21
N HIS A 531 2.68 -26.85 -36.94
CA HIS A 531 1.43 -26.96 -37.70
C HIS A 531 1.61 -27.02 -39.22
N ILE A 532 2.71 -26.49 -39.76
CA ILE A 532 2.94 -26.37 -41.21
C ILE A 532 4.01 -27.36 -41.65
N VAL A 533 5.20 -27.30 -41.06
CA VAL A 533 6.38 -28.07 -41.50
C VAL A 533 6.12 -29.58 -41.43
N LYS A 534 5.45 -30.08 -40.37
CA LYS A 534 5.09 -31.52 -40.27
C LYS A 534 4.22 -31.99 -41.44
N LYS A 535 3.38 -31.13 -41.99
CA LYS A 535 2.54 -31.44 -43.15
C LYS A 535 3.32 -31.38 -44.46
N LEU A 536 4.23 -30.42 -44.59
CA LEU A 536 5.16 -30.36 -45.72
C LEU A 536 6.06 -31.60 -45.76
N VAL A 537 6.60 -32.04 -44.61
CA VAL A 537 7.32 -33.31 -44.47
C VAL A 537 6.45 -34.48 -44.92
N ARG A 538 5.17 -34.51 -44.51
CA ARG A 538 4.24 -35.59 -44.90
C ARG A 538 3.97 -35.61 -46.41
N VAL A 539 3.78 -34.47 -47.06
CA VAL A 539 3.60 -34.36 -48.52
C VAL A 539 4.87 -34.81 -49.23
N LEU A 540 6.03 -34.29 -48.84
CA LEU A 540 7.31 -34.71 -49.43
C LEU A 540 7.60 -36.21 -49.20
N ASN A 541 7.10 -36.81 -48.12
CA ASN A 541 7.30 -38.22 -47.86
C ASN A 541 6.34 -39.14 -48.61
N ARG A 542 5.07 -38.76 -48.73
CA ARG A 542 4.00 -39.63 -49.26
C ARG A 542 3.63 -39.36 -50.71
N GLU A 543 3.70 -38.11 -51.15
CA GLU A 543 3.21 -37.66 -52.46
C GLU A 543 4.35 -37.34 -53.42
N PHE A 544 5.55 -37.04 -52.89
CA PHE A 544 6.71 -36.77 -53.73
C PHE A 544 7.60 -38.02 -53.91
N ALA A 545 7.64 -38.49 -55.15
CA ALA A 545 8.58 -39.49 -55.64
C ALA A 545 9.57 -38.85 -56.63
N ILE A 546 10.84 -39.25 -56.56
CA ILE A 546 11.88 -38.76 -57.47
C ILE A 546 12.12 -39.84 -58.51
N ASP A 547 11.51 -39.66 -59.69
CA ASP A 547 11.62 -40.59 -60.80
C ASP A 547 12.39 -39.91 -61.96
N PRO A 548 13.59 -40.40 -62.33
CA PRO A 548 14.43 -39.79 -63.35
C PRO A 548 13.78 -39.69 -64.75
N ARG A 549 12.71 -40.44 -65.01
CA ARG A 549 12.03 -40.52 -66.33
C ARG A 549 10.71 -39.75 -66.38
N ALA A 550 10.08 -39.48 -65.25
CA ALA A 550 8.77 -38.84 -65.16
C ALA A 550 8.64 -38.10 -63.82
N GLN A 551 9.19 -36.89 -63.73
CA GLN A 551 9.22 -36.11 -62.50
C GLN A 551 7.93 -35.31 -62.33
N GLU A 552 7.13 -35.61 -61.31
CA GLU A 552 6.04 -34.73 -60.87
C GLU A 552 6.56 -33.68 -59.90
N LEU A 553 6.52 -32.41 -60.31
CA LEU A 553 7.03 -31.28 -59.52
C LEU A 553 5.99 -30.64 -58.62
N ALA A 554 4.69 -30.89 -58.83
CA ALA A 554 3.62 -30.22 -58.08
C ALA A 554 3.75 -30.32 -56.55
N PRO A 555 4.05 -31.50 -55.95
CA PRO A 555 4.26 -31.58 -54.49
C PRO A 555 5.47 -30.78 -54.01
N LEU A 556 6.50 -30.66 -54.85
CA LEU A 556 7.69 -29.86 -54.55
C LEU A 556 7.40 -28.37 -54.71
N GLU A 557 6.68 -27.94 -55.75
CA GLU A 557 6.24 -26.56 -55.96
C GLU A 557 5.42 -26.04 -54.76
N TRP A 558 4.53 -26.86 -54.21
CA TRP A 558 3.78 -26.51 -53.00
C TRP A 558 4.69 -26.27 -51.80
N VAL A 559 5.78 -27.03 -51.65
CA VAL A 559 6.78 -26.80 -50.60
C VAL A 559 7.63 -25.56 -50.91
N LEU A 560 8.08 -25.39 -52.15
CA LEU A 560 8.93 -24.28 -52.57
C LEU A 560 8.22 -22.92 -52.44
N ALA A 561 6.89 -22.88 -52.56
CA ALA A 561 6.09 -21.70 -52.25
C ALA A 561 6.32 -21.15 -50.82
N TRP A 562 6.82 -21.99 -49.90
CA TRP A 562 7.14 -21.60 -48.52
C TRP A 562 8.54 -21.01 -48.32
N HIS A 563 9.39 -20.94 -49.35
CA HIS A 563 10.80 -20.52 -49.23
C HIS A 563 10.97 -19.18 -48.51
N ARG A 564 10.15 -18.16 -48.83
CA ARG A 564 10.23 -16.80 -48.24
C ARG A 564 9.30 -16.59 -47.04
N VAL A 565 8.53 -17.60 -46.66
CA VAL A 565 7.55 -17.53 -45.57
C VAL A 565 8.08 -18.23 -44.33
N LEU A 566 8.66 -19.43 -44.48
CA LEU A 566 9.27 -20.17 -43.37
C LEU A 566 10.60 -19.56 -42.95
N PRO A 567 11.00 -19.69 -41.67
CA PRO A 567 12.36 -19.38 -41.27
C PRO A 567 13.36 -20.23 -42.06
N ASP A 568 14.40 -19.61 -42.62
CA ASP A 568 15.40 -20.25 -43.49
C ASP A 568 15.96 -21.53 -42.86
N ARG A 569 16.19 -21.49 -41.54
CA ARG A 569 16.69 -22.65 -40.80
C ARG A 569 15.77 -23.88 -40.92
N GLN A 570 14.46 -23.68 -40.85
CA GLN A 570 13.46 -24.75 -40.99
C GLN A 570 13.33 -25.19 -42.45
N PHE A 571 13.27 -24.24 -43.37
CA PHE A 571 13.12 -24.53 -44.80
C PHE A 571 14.30 -25.35 -45.34
N VAL A 572 15.52 -24.95 -45.00
CA VAL A 572 16.74 -25.67 -45.40
C VAL A 572 16.80 -27.06 -44.76
N ALA A 573 16.43 -27.18 -43.47
CA ALA A 573 16.39 -28.48 -42.80
C ALA A 573 15.35 -29.43 -43.42
N LEU A 574 14.20 -28.90 -43.87
CA LEU A 574 13.17 -29.65 -44.59
C LEU A 574 13.71 -30.21 -45.90
N LEU A 575 14.36 -29.37 -46.70
CA LEU A 575 14.96 -29.81 -47.96
C LEU A 575 16.11 -30.80 -47.73
N GLU A 576 16.99 -30.54 -46.76
CA GLU A 576 18.14 -31.39 -46.44
C GLU A 576 17.72 -32.82 -46.07
N ALA A 577 16.71 -32.97 -45.21
CA ALA A 577 16.27 -34.27 -44.72
C ALA A 577 15.31 -35.00 -45.66
N GLU A 578 14.37 -34.32 -46.29
CA GLU A 578 13.26 -34.98 -46.99
C GLU A 578 13.45 -35.02 -48.51
N PHE A 579 14.07 -33.99 -49.11
CA PHE A 579 14.34 -33.93 -50.55
C PHE A 579 15.73 -34.48 -50.89
N PHE A 580 16.80 -33.90 -50.33
CA PHE A 580 18.17 -34.24 -50.71
C PHE A 580 18.54 -35.68 -50.35
N THR A 581 18.01 -36.23 -49.27
CA THR A 581 18.24 -37.65 -48.95
C THR A 581 17.68 -38.60 -50.00
N LYS A 582 16.47 -38.35 -50.50
CA LYS A 582 15.85 -39.13 -51.56
C LYS A 582 16.56 -38.91 -52.89
N TRP A 583 16.89 -37.66 -53.19
CA TRP A 583 17.56 -37.27 -54.44
C TRP A 583 18.95 -37.91 -54.56
N LEU A 584 19.75 -37.85 -53.50
CA LEU A 584 21.08 -38.47 -53.46
C LEU A 584 21.02 -40.00 -53.47
N LYS A 585 19.99 -40.62 -52.86
CA LYS A 585 19.78 -42.07 -52.93
C LYS A 585 19.44 -42.52 -54.34
N VAL A 586 18.50 -41.86 -55.01
CA VAL A 586 18.14 -42.15 -56.40
C VAL A 586 19.35 -41.97 -57.31
N LEU A 587 20.15 -40.92 -57.09
CA LEU A 587 21.40 -40.72 -57.82
C LEU A 587 22.40 -41.87 -57.57
N ALA A 588 22.61 -42.27 -56.31
CA ALA A 588 23.52 -43.37 -55.98
C ALA A 588 23.05 -44.72 -56.57
N ASP A 589 21.75 -45.03 -56.48
CA ASP A 589 21.16 -46.23 -57.06
C ASP A 589 21.27 -46.22 -58.59
N TRP A 590 21.04 -45.06 -59.23
CA TRP A 590 21.16 -44.90 -60.68
C TRP A 590 22.61 -45.10 -61.17
N ILE A 591 23.57 -44.63 -60.37
CA ILE A 591 25.01 -44.80 -60.58
C ILE A 591 25.46 -46.26 -60.41
N GLU A 592 24.99 -46.93 -59.35
CA GLU A 592 25.32 -48.32 -59.05
C GLU A 592 24.81 -49.27 -60.14
N GLN A 593 23.66 -48.95 -60.73
CA GLN A 593 23.03 -49.77 -61.78
C GLN A 593 23.63 -49.56 -63.18
N ASN A 594 24.26 -48.41 -63.50
CA ASN A 594 24.69 -48.10 -64.87
C ASN A 594 25.99 -47.24 -64.93
N THR A 595 27.14 -47.86 -65.17
CA THR A 595 28.43 -47.23 -64.83
C THR A 595 29.17 -46.49 -65.96
N SER A 596 28.67 -46.38 -67.21
CA SER A 596 29.40 -45.58 -68.23
C SER A 596 28.57 -44.90 -69.32
N ALA A 597 27.47 -45.50 -69.80
CA ALA A 597 26.69 -44.95 -70.92
C ALA A 597 25.72 -43.82 -70.54
N VAL A 598 25.46 -43.61 -69.24
CA VAL A 598 24.36 -42.76 -68.73
C VAL A 598 24.86 -41.44 -68.13
N ILE A 599 26.18 -41.19 -68.12
CA ILE A 599 26.81 -39.95 -67.63
C ILE A 599 26.17 -38.67 -68.21
N PRO A 600 25.91 -38.54 -69.53
CA PRO A 600 25.30 -37.32 -70.06
C PRO A 600 23.85 -37.12 -69.60
N GLU A 601 23.08 -38.19 -69.41
CA GLU A 601 21.70 -38.12 -68.91
C GLU A 601 21.67 -37.74 -67.42
N VAL A 602 22.55 -38.33 -66.60
CA VAL A 602 22.72 -37.99 -65.18
C VAL A 602 23.16 -36.53 -65.02
N MET A 603 24.06 -36.06 -65.88
CA MET A 603 24.52 -34.68 -65.88
C MET A 603 23.42 -33.70 -66.29
N GLY A 604 22.62 -34.03 -67.31
CA GLY A 604 21.44 -33.25 -67.70
C GLY A 604 20.41 -33.16 -66.58
N TRP A 605 20.17 -34.27 -65.87
CA TRP A 605 19.28 -34.30 -64.71
C TRP A 605 19.79 -33.44 -63.55
N TYR A 606 21.09 -33.53 -63.21
CA TYR A 606 21.72 -32.68 -62.19
C TYR A 606 21.64 -31.19 -62.54
N LEU A 607 21.96 -30.82 -63.79
CA LEU A 607 21.93 -29.43 -64.24
C LEU A 607 20.49 -28.88 -64.23
N GLY A 608 19.49 -29.69 -64.54
CA GLY A 608 18.07 -29.32 -64.43
C GLY A 608 17.67 -28.98 -62.99
N TRP A 609 18.04 -29.82 -62.02
CA TRP A 609 17.80 -29.54 -60.60
C TRP A 609 18.59 -28.32 -60.11
N LYS A 610 19.84 -28.18 -60.53
CA LYS A 610 20.67 -27.02 -60.17
C LYS A 610 20.06 -25.72 -60.69
N ALA A 611 19.56 -25.70 -61.94
CA ALA A 611 18.91 -24.54 -62.52
C ALA A 611 17.65 -24.14 -61.74
N LEU A 612 16.80 -25.11 -61.37
CA LEU A 612 15.59 -24.85 -60.58
C LEU A 612 15.90 -24.24 -59.21
N PHE A 613 16.96 -24.69 -58.53
CA PHE A 613 17.38 -24.13 -57.24
C PHE A 613 18.10 -22.78 -57.37
N ASP A 614 18.73 -22.51 -58.51
CA ASP A 614 19.36 -21.22 -58.84
C ASP A 614 18.30 -20.14 -59.08
N GLU A 615 17.24 -20.47 -59.83
CA GLU A 615 16.07 -19.60 -60.05
C GLU A 615 15.38 -19.16 -58.75
N LEU A 616 15.44 -20.01 -57.72
CA LEU A 616 14.85 -19.76 -56.40
C LEU A 616 15.83 -19.11 -55.41
N GLU A 617 17.02 -18.71 -55.85
CA GLU A 617 18.08 -18.09 -55.02
C GLU A 617 18.58 -18.96 -53.86
N LEU A 618 18.29 -20.26 -53.86
CA LEU A 618 18.60 -21.19 -52.77
C LEU A 618 20.06 -21.62 -52.71
N LEU A 619 20.80 -21.43 -53.79
CA LEU A 619 22.23 -21.79 -53.87
C LEU A 619 23.14 -20.88 -53.03
N HIS A 620 22.63 -19.77 -52.49
CA HIS A 620 23.38 -18.94 -51.54
C HIS A 620 23.58 -19.64 -50.18
N GLU A 621 22.72 -20.61 -49.83
CA GLU A 621 22.81 -21.32 -48.55
C GLU A 621 23.89 -22.42 -48.61
N GLU A 622 24.89 -22.32 -47.74
CA GLU A 622 26.04 -23.24 -47.69
C GLU A 622 25.60 -24.71 -47.55
N ARG A 623 24.57 -24.99 -46.72
CA ARG A 623 24.08 -26.35 -46.49
C ARG A 623 23.46 -26.99 -47.73
N ILE A 624 22.80 -26.21 -48.57
CA ILE A 624 22.22 -26.68 -49.84
C ILE A 624 23.34 -26.93 -50.84
N CYS A 625 24.29 -26.00 -50.95
CA CYS A 625 25.48 -26.16 -51.79
C CYS A 625 26.28 -27.44 -51.47
N MET A 626 26.42 -27.78 -50.20
CA MET A 626 27.10 -29.01 -49.77
C MET A 626 26.42 -30.28 -50.30
N GLN A 627 25.09 -30.30 -50.42
CA GLN A 627 24.37 -31.45 -50.99
C GLN A 627 24.62 -31.60 -52.49
N PHE A 628 24.62 -30.47 -53.23
CA PHE A 628 24.98 -30.46 -54.66
C PHE A 628 26.46 -30.82 -54.89
N HIS A 629 27.36 -30.44 -53.98
CA HIS A 629 28.75 -30.88 -54.02
C HIS A 629 28.88 -32.38 -53.73
N GLY A 630 28.13 -32.90 -52.76
CA GLY A 630 28.05 -34.34 -52.48
C GLY A 630 27.56 -35.15 -53.68
N ALA A 631 26.57 -34.65 -54.42
CA ALA A 631 26.11 -35.26 -55.68
C ALA A 631 27.21 -35.30 -56.75
N LEU A 632 27.98 -34.22 -56.91
CA LEU A 632 29.11 -34.19 -57.84
C LEU A 632 30.21 -35.19 -57.45
N GLN A 633 30.49 -35.32 -56.15
CA GLN A 633 31.44 -36.33 -55.66
C GLN A 633 30.96 -37.76 -55.96
N LEU A 634 29.67 -38.06 -55.78
CA LEU A 634 29.10 -39.36 -56.17
C LEU A 634 29.27 -39.63 -57.67
N MET A 635 29.05 -38.61 -58.52
CA MET A 635 29.27 -38.74 -59.97
C MET A 635 30.75 -38.94 -60.33
N GLN A 636 31.67 -38.31 -59.59
CA GLN A 636 33.11 -38.50 -59.78
C GLN A 636 33.57 -39.92 -59.39
N CYS A 637 32.90 -40.57 -58.43
CA CYS A 637 33.17 -41.97 -58.07
C CYS A 637 32.88 -42.95 -59.22
N ILE A 638 31.95 -42.61 -60.14
CA ILE A 638 31.71 -43.39 -61.38
C ILE A 638 32.97 -43.46 -62.24
N ALA A 639 33.74 -42.36 -62.29
CA ALA A 639 34.91 -42.22 -63.16
C ALA A 639 36.20 -42.79 -62.55
N ALA A 640 36.27 -43.01 -61.23
CA ALA A 640 37.52 -43.26 -60.49
C ALA A 640 37.59 -44.57 -59.64
N ALA A 641 36.57 -45.44 -59.66
CA ALA A 641 36.45 -46.75 -58.95
C ALA A 641 35.77 -46.72 -57.54
N PRO A 642 35.36 -47.87 -56.94
CA PRO A 642 33.96 -48.28 -56.83
C PRO A 642 33.33 -48.13 -55.42
N THR A 643 34.04 -47.56 -54.45
CA THR A 643 33.47 -47.43 -53.09
C THR A 643 32.68 -46.14 -52.98
N LEU A 644 31.36 -46.25 -53.13
CA LEU A 644 30.43 -45.16 -52.89
C LEU A 644 30.64 -44.64 -51.44
N PRO A 645 30.88 -43.33 -51.24
CA PRO A 645 30.91 -42.76 -49.91
C PRO A 645 29.57 -43.03 -49.21
N GLY A 646 29.64 -43.54 -47.98
CA GLY A 646 28.44 -43.97 -47.27
C GLY A 646 27.49 -42.79 -47.00
N LEU A 647 26.32 -42.79 -47.63
CA LEU A 647 25.22 -41.84 -47.39
C LEU A 647 24.62 -41.91 -45.97
N LYS A 648 25.20 -42.72 -45.08
CA LYS A 648 24.80 -42.92 -43.67
C LYS A 648 24.92 -41.65 -42.82
N LEU A 649 25.68 -40.66 -43.28
CA LEU A 649 25.86 -39.38 -42.59
C LEU A 649 24.74 -38.37 -42.87
N LEU A 650 23.85 -38.62 -43.84
CA LEU A 650 22.73 -37.73 -44.10
C LEU A 650 21.71 -37.76 -42.95
N PRO A 651 21.05 -36.63 -42.65
CA PRO A 651 20.02 -36.60 -41.61
C PRO A 651 18.86 -37.50 -42.04
N LEU A 652 18.43 -38.42 -41.17
CA LEU A 652 17.33 -39.35 -41.48
C LEU A 652 15.96 -38.71 -41.28
N THR A 653 15.88 -37.64 -40.51
CA THR A 653 14.65 -36.92 -40.22
C THR A 653 14.86 -35.42 -40.27
N TYR A 654 13.78 -34.68 -40.53
CA TYR A 654 13.74 -33.22 -40.41
C TYR A 654 14.28 -32.71 -39.05
N GLU A 655 13.97 -33.40 -37.94
CA GLU A 655 14.39 -32.97 -36.60
C GLU A 655 15.92 -33.04 -36.44
N ASP A 656 16.55 -34.08 -37.00
CA ASP A 656 18.02 -34.22 -37.02
C ASP A 656 18.69 -33.11 -37.84
N ALA A 657 18.13 -32.78 -39.01
CA ALA A 657 18.63 -31.69 -39.85
C ALA A 657 18.47 -30.32 -39.17
N LEU A 658 17.36 -30.12 -38.44
CA LEU A 658 17.13 -28.89 -37.70
C LEU A 658 18.13 -28.70 -36.55
N LEU A 659 18.53 -29.80 -35.89
CA LEU A 659 19.56 -29.79 -34.84
C LEU A 659 20.95 -29.49 -35.42
N ARG A 660 21.29 -30.05 -36.58
CA ARG A 660 22.54 -29.76 -37.32
C ARG A 660 22.62 -28.31 -37.77
N GLY A 661 21.49 -27.71 -38.15
CA GLY A 661 21.38 -26.29 -38.52
C GLY A 661 21.44 -25.31 -37.35
N LYS A 662 21.53 -25.77 -36.09
CA LYS A 662 21.88 -24.89 -34.98
C LYS A 662 23.33 -24.49 -35.23
N LYS A 663 23.56 -23.26 -35.74
CA LYS A 663 24.89 -22.66 -35.67
C LYS A 663 25.37 -22.96 -34.26
N ARG A 664 26.53 -23.62 -34.13
CA ARG A 664 27.35 -23.51 -32.95
C ARG A 664 27.55 -22.00 -32.79
N ALA A 665 26.63 -21.34 -32.07
CA ALA A 665 26.98 -20.12 -31.34
C ALA A 665 28.28 -20.52 -30.68
N ALA A 666 29.36 -19.84 -31.08
CA ALA A 666 30.73 -20.19 -30.77
C ALA A 666 30.74 -20.88 -29.41
N ALA A 667 31.16 -22.15 -29.39
CA ALA A 667 31.31 -22.86 -28.13
C ALA A 667 32.29 -22.03 -27.31
N ALA A 668 31.75 -21.10 -26.51
CA ALA A 668 32.41 -20.60 -25.34
C ALA A 668 32.86 -21.87 -24.61
N PRO A 669 34.13 -21.99 -24.23
CA PRO A 669 34.60 -23.18 -23.55
C PRO A 669 33.62 -23.45 -22.42
N VAL A 670 32.99 -24.62 -22.49
CA VAL A 670 32.12 -25.12 -21.44
C VAL A 670 33.05 -25.35 -20.26
N HIS A 671 33.24 -24.32 -19.44
CA HIS A 671 33.68 -24.52 -18.08
C HIS A 671 32.51 -25.25 -17.40
N PRO A 672 32.67 -26.52 -17.01
CA PRO A 672 31.66 -27.14 -16.16
C PRO A 672 31.51 -26.26 -14.94
N LYS A 673 30.26 -25.91 -14.59
CA LYS A 673 29.96 -25.22 -13.34
C LYS A 673 30.36 -26.18 -12.21
N PHE A 674 31.55 -25.98 -11.67
CA PHE A 674 31.98 -26.65 -10.45
C PHE A 674 31.27 -25.97 -9.27
N ASP A 675 30.55 -26.75 -8.49
CA ASP A 675 30.00 -26.34 -7.21
C ASP A 675 31.16 -25.94 -6.28
N LEU A 676 31.23 -24.66 -5.94
CA LEU A 676 32.34 -24.00 -5.22
C LEU A 676 32.48 -24.41 -3.74
N HIS A 677 31.91 -25.53 -3.28
CA HIS A 677 31.85 -25.89 -1.85
C HIS A 677 32.33 -27.31 -1.52
N ALA A 678 33.04 -27.98 -2.43
CA ALA A 678 33.55 -29.34 -2.18
C ALA A 678 35.04 -29.56 -2.54
N VAL A 679 35.81 -28.49 -2.78
CA VAL A 679 37.25 -28.61 -3.03
C VAL A 679 38.00 -28.11 -1.80
N ASN A 680 38.56 -29.04 -1.02
CA ASN A 680 39.45 -28.68 0.08
C ASN A 680 40.80 -28.25 -0.50
N MET A 681 41.42 -27.22 0.05
CA MET A 681 42.73 -26.73 -0.43
C MET A 681 43.82 -27.80 -0.47
N ARG A 682 43.69 -28.86 0.34
CA ARG A 682 44.55 -30.04 0.26
C ARG A 682 44.48 -30.73 -1.10
N ASP A 683 43.27 -30.90 -1.64
CA ASP A 683 43.06 -31.59 -2.92
C ASP A 683 43.62 -30.75 -4.06
N VAL A 684 43.52 -29.42 -3.97
CA VAL A 684 44.13 -28.47 -4.91
C VAL A 684 45.66 -28.60 -4.90
N VAL A 685 46.29 -28.63 -3.72
CA VAL A 685 47.76 -28.76 -3.59
C VAL A 685 48.23 -30.14 -4.05
N GLU A 686 47.46 -31.20 -3.80
CA GLU A 686 47.75 -32.56 -4.26
C GLU A 686 47.66 -32.68 -5.79
N GLU A 687 46.61 -32.13 -6.40
CA GLU A 687 46.46 -32.08 -7.86
C GLU A 687 47.57 -31.22 -8.50
N PHE A 688 47.94 -30.10 -7.87
CA PHE A 688 49.02 -29.24 -8.35
C PHE A 688 50.39 -29.91 -8.23
N ALA A 689 50.64 -30.68 -7.16
CA ALA A 689 51.84 -31.50 -7.01
C ALA A 689 51.91 -32.56 -8.12
N LEU A 690 50.80 -33.23 -8.42
CA LEU A 690 50.71 -34.23 -9.50
C LEU A 690 50.98 -33.63 -10.88
N GLN A 691 50.41 -32.45 -11.18
CA GLN A 691 50.65 -31.76 -12.46
C GLN A 691 52.13 -31.40 -12.65
N HIS A 692 52.84 -31.07 -11.57
CA HIS A 692 54.26 -30.74 -11.60
C HIS A 692 55.20 -31.92 -11.28
N ASN A 693 54.67 -33.14 -11.12
CA ASN A 693 55.42 -34.36 -10.73
C ASN A 693 56.21 -34.21 -9.41
N ILE A 694 55.68 -33.50 -8.42
CA ILE A 694 56.27 -33.30 -7.10
C ILE A 694 55.59 -34.25 -6.10
N GLU A 695 56.38 -34.86 -5.21
CA GLU A 695 55.85 -35.77 -4.19
C GLU A 695 55.11 -34.98 -3.09
N PHE A 696 53.82 -35.27 -2.90
CA PHE A 696 53.00 -34.75 -1.81
C PHE A 696 52.59 -35.89 -0.87
N ALA A 697 53.08 -35.89 0.37
CA ALA A 697 52.80 -36.97 1.33
C ALA A 697 52.76 -36.46 2.79
N PRO A 698 51.90 -37.01 3.66
CA PRO A 698 51.88 -36.63 5.08
C PRO A 698 53.11 -37.20 5.82
N VAL A 699 53.87 -36.34 6.50
CA VAL A 699 55.05 -36.75 7.27
C VAL A 699 54.60 -37.31 8.62
N ARG A 700 54.66 -38.63 8.77
CA ARG A 700 54.29 -39.32 10.01
C ARG A 700 55.28 -38.93 11.12
N ALA A 701 54.76 -38.43 12.26
CA ALA A 701 55.47 -37.99 13.48
C ALA A 701 55.87 -36.51 13.62
N LYS A 702 55.51 -35.62 12.68
CA LYS A 702 55.67 -34.16 12.85
C LYS A 702 54.29 -33.48 12.77
N THR A 703 53.83 -32.91 13.88
CA THR A 703 52.61 -32.10 13.94
C THR A 703 52.96 -30.72 14.48
N ARG A 704 52.30 -29.69 13.98
CA ARG A 704 52.41 -28.32 14.50
C ARG A 704 51.01 -27.90 14.91
N ASP A 705 50.85 -27.47 16.16
CA ASP A 705 49.58 -26.91 16.68
C ASP A 705 48.33 -27.78 16.37
N GLY A 706 48.49 -29.11 16.40
CA GLY A 706 47.42 -30.08 16.11
C GLY A 706 47.19 -30.39 14.62
N GLN A 707 47.93 -29.77 13.72
CA GLN A 707 47.83 -29.96 12.27
C GLN A 707 48.96 -30.83 11.72
N VAL A 708 48.64 -31.60 10.66
CA VAL A 708 49.58 -32.52 10.00
C VAL A 708 50.49 -31.74 9.05
N VAL A 709 51.80 -31.97 9.19
CA VAL A 709 52.79 -31.43 8.25
C VAL A 709 52.89 -32.36 7.04
N TYR A 710 52.72 -31.82 5.83
CA TYR A 710 52.90 -32.54 4.58
C TYR A 710 54.28 -32.23 3.98
N SER A 711 54.92 -33.19 3.34
CA SER A 711 56.07 -32.95 2.47
C SER A 711 55.59 -32.60 1.08
N PHE A 712 56.09 -31.51 0.53
CA PHE A 712 55.93 -31.11 -0.87
C PHE A 712 57.34 -31.05 -1.47
N GLY A 713 57.77 -32.15 -2.11
CA GLY A 713 59.15 -32.35 -2.53
C GLY A 713 60.13 -32.32 -1.36
N LYS A 714 61.08 -31.36 -1.38
CA LYS A 714 62.07 -31.17 -0.30
C LYS A 714 61.58 -30.26 0.84
N GLN A 715 60.38 -29.70 0.73
CA GLN A 715 59.85 -28.72 1.68
C GLN A 715 58.77 -29.33 2.55
N HIS A 716 58.61 -28.76 3.75
CA HIS A 716 57.55 -29.12 4.68
C HIS A 716 56.49 -28.02 4.68
N ILE A 717 55.25 -28.39 4.39
CA ILE A 717 54.10 -27.48 4.32
C ILE A 717 53.03 -27.84 5.35
N VAL A 718 52.33 -26.82 5.83
CA VAL A 718 51.13 -26.95 6.67
C VAL A 718 50.01 -26.18 5.97
N ILE A 719 48.82 -26.76 5.94
CA ILE A 719 47.63 -26.16 5.33
C ILE A 719 46.68 -25.80 6.48
N ASP A 720 46.50 -24.50 6.70
CA ASP A 720 45.57 -23.98 7.71
C ASP A 720 44.60 -22.99 7.07
N GLN A 721 43.31 -23.14 7.35
CA GLN A 721 42.23 -22.25 6.88
C GLN A 721 42.36 -21.79 5.42
N SER A 722 42.68 -22.74 4.53
CA SER A 722 42.84 -22.50 3.09
C SER A 722 44.08 -21.71 2.66
N VAL A 723 45.09 -21.59 3.52
CA VAL A 723 46.41 -20.97 3.23
C VAL A 723 47.52 -22.00 3.41
N VAL A 724 48.51 -21.99 2.50
CA VAL A 724 49.67 -22.89 2.56
C VAL A 724 50.83 -22.16 3.23
N PHE A 725 51.41 -22.80 4.25
CA PHE A 725 52.59 -22.30 4.97
C PHE A 725 53.77 -23.21 4.71
N VAL A 726 54.97 -22.65 4.45
CA VAL A 726 56.19 -23.41 4.16
C VAL A 726 57.25 -23.20 5.25
N GLU A 727 57.96 -24.26 5.63
CA GLU A 727 59.03 -24.20 6.63
C GLU A 727 60.26 -23.46 6.07
N THR A 728 60.48 -22.21 6.49
CA THR A 728 61.63 -21.37 6.08
C THR A 728 62.85 -21.56 6.99
N ALA A 729 62.62 -21.89 8.27
CA ALA A 729 63.63 -22.30 9.24
C ALA A 729 63.06 -23.38 10.18
N LYS A 730 63.90 -24.17 10.86
CA LYS A 730 63.43 -25.27 11.74
C LYS A 730 62.39 -24.77 12.75
N GLY A 731 61.12 -25.12 12.53
CA GLY A 731 59.98 -24.74 13.39
C GLY A 731 59.26 -23.43 13.05
N GLN A 732 59.68 -22.67 12.04
CA GLN A 732 59.02 -21.44 11.59
C GLN A 732 58.44 -21.64 10.18
N PHE A 733 57.14 -21.35 10.02
CA PHE A 733 56.48 -21.45 8.71
C PHE A 733 55.85 -20.12 8.33
N ASP A 734 56.12 -19.69 7.10
CA ASP A 734 55.61 -18.45 6.54
C ASP A 734 54.60 -18.75 5.41
N PRO A 735 53.55 -17.94 5.25
CA PRO A 735 52.55 -18.15 4.21
C PRO A 735 53.18 -17.97 2.82
N ILE A 736 52.82 -18.84 1.88
CA ILE A 736 53.33 -18.80 0.50
C ILE A 736 52.21 -19.10 -0.49
N ASP A 737 52.26 -18.43 -1.64
CA ASP A 737 51.38 -18.74 -2.76
C ASP A 737 51.76 -20.07 -3.43
N ILE A 738 50.76 -20.79 -3.94
CA ILE A 738 50.93 -22.14 -4.53
C ILE A 738 51.87 -22.12 -5.74
N ASP A 739 51.83 -21.06 -6.56
CA ASP A 739 52.74 -20.89 -7.71
C ASP A 739 54.20 -20.65 -7.28
N ASP A 740 54.40 -20.01 -6.13
CA ASP A 740 55.73 -19.75 -5.57
C ASP A 740 56.26 -20.95 -4.76
N LEU A 741 55.37 -21.82 -4.28
CA LEU A 741 55.74 -23.08 -3.65
C LEU A 741 56.48 -24.01 -4.63
N VAL A 742 56.03 -24.11 -5.88
CA VAL A 742 56.69 -24.91 -6.93
C VAL A 742 58.07 -24.35 -7.27
N LYS A 743 58.27 -23.04 -7.24
CA LYS A 743 59.59 -22.43 -7.51
C LYS A 743 60.62 -22.75 -6.42
N LYS A 744 60.16 -23.06 -5.20
CA LYS A 744 61.04 -23.37 -4.07
C LYS A 744 61.21 -24.89 -3.82
N ALA A 745 60.27 -25.72 -4.30
CA ALA A 745 60.29 -27.19 -4.21
C ALA A 745 61.33 -27.83 -5.15
#